data_AF-A0A7Y4WK11-F1
#
_entry.id   AF-A0A7Y4WK11-F1
#
_cell.length_a   1.000
_cell.length_b   1.000
_cell.length_c   1.000
_cell.angle_alpha   90.00
_cell.angle_beta   90.00
_cell.angle_gamma   90.00
#
_symmetry.space_group_name_H-M   'P 1'
#
loop_
_entity.id
_entity.type
_entity.pdbx_description
1 polymer ?
#
loop_
_entity_poly.entity_id
_entity_poly.type
_entity_poly.pdbx_seq_one_letter_code
_entity_poly.pdbx_strand_id
1 'polypeptide(L)'
;MSLLGASASAQGIPGDAELRFVDTNEVPLPNDLFVIRGNDGAVLAPIVTEDGHFVLLSAGRKLTLEYTQKGLKTRTIELRLMKAPKVFVTLMLDPESGVIKELSQKPLYPNPIGRPKLKGGSLGLGGSQGSVIPPANDMCAAPTTVLLGATAFTSVDATTDGPANVSCGQGSQVSDDVWFKHTATGTGILTVETCGASVPTTYDTAIAVYNGLTCPPAAPIGCNDEGGTGCTPRSKMTVSVISGNQYLIRVGAWSSAGGEGSGTLTLTQAVPPANDECVGATPLACNSSVTVSNALATVNGTDPLFACRIGGPAQGFGTIWFSFVSPGTTATLDTSGSGVSDTLLAVYSGVCGALTQIACDDDAGAGLQSLVTATGLTPGNTYRVEVAGWSSTSLGSITLSLTCGAPPTPGNDCADAILTACDSSATWNNSTYTTDALDPAYSCRFGSPGQGFGTTWLKFVATDTSALLDTIAGAVNDTMLAVYSGTCGAFTEIACNDDAVGLRSEVCATGLTIGTTYYVQVSGFGALDVGSNTLTIQCPCPAPPANDDCATAEEIASLPASVTFDNSFATDDSPPPCGDNAAMFKNVWYSVTGTGNTMTASTCNAGSVVTDTRISVYCGDCLNLTCVGGDDDNCPSGGQIFQSTVDWCSQAGATYFITVGNFSATTTSGQIQLDVTEGGSCTATVQCLATGACCLPTGACVTTTADDCAAQGGVYQGDGTSCSANLIADGGFEDGVPNPSWVETSTNFGTPICDPGACGFGGGTGPRTGNFWAWFGGIPAFEVGTVSQSLVIPVGATTLDFYLEIPVSSGNGVDFLRVKIDATTVFSVGTPAGAIGYDLVSIPLGAFADGGVHTVLFESTQTGSPGVTNYFVDDVSINATTFVCPPPTGACCLADGSCVEVSEDDCATQGGTYNGDLSLCADVTCIQCFTLDFETDDTGAALLDRQRIDTEFNGGANYPVTITGSSYFGASCGSIGGTAAIYDSDLPPHGQDPDLAVNSGHILILQVDENLSECSPGFFCTGNDDPDGGVVTFSFSGAVTPGSIDLIDVDGGAEEVMTITLTDNLGDQLVYTVPVNWTGDGGQATLLFDGSAQAGPGPGNPVATAVAIGSYDANNVVSIVVERGSDCANIDGGSGALDNLTWCQ
;
A
#
# COMPACT_ATOMS: atom_id res chain seq x y z
N MET A 1 -1.69 5.10 -63.12
CA MET A 1 -2.00 4.85 -64.54
C MET A 1 -2.79 3.55 -64.64
N SER A 2 -4.00 3.58 -65.21
CA SER A 2 -4.93 2.43 -65.28
C SER A 2 -4.66 1.53 -66.49
N LEU A 3 -5.01 0.24 -66.39
CA LEU A 3 -5.66 -0.49 -67.49
C LEU A 3 -6.40 -1.74 -66.98
N LEU A 4 -7.65 -1.85 -67.44
CA LEU A 4 -8.65 -2.89 -67.19
C LEU A 4 -8.37 -4.18 -68.00
N GLY A 5 -8.83 -5.32 -67.47
CA GLY A 5 -9.54 -6.34 -68.23
C GLY A 5 -8.76 -7.60 -68.67
N ALA A 6 -9.00 -8.72 -67.98
CA ALA A 6 -9.37 -10.04 -68.56
C ALA A 6 -9.45 -11.11 -67.46
N SER A 7 -10.55 -11.85 -67.42
CA SER A 7 -10.75 -13.04 -66.59
C SER A 7 -10.03 -14.25 -67.18
N ALA A 8 -9.35 -15.02 -66.32
CA ALA A 8 -9.04 -16.43 -66.57
C ALA A 8 -8.97 -17.16 -65.21
N SER A 9 -9.88 -18.11 -65.01
CA SER A 9 -9.83 -19.07 -63.90
C SER A 9 -8.65 -20.03 -64.09
N ALA A 10 -7.82 -20.21 -63.06
CA ALA A 10 -6.97 -21.39 -62.93
C ALA A 10 -6.57 -21.61 -61.46
N GLN A 11 -6.96 -22.77 -60.92
CA GLN A 11 -6.49 -23.35 -59.67
C GLN A 11 -4.99 -23.66 -59.75
N GLY A 12 -4.24 -23.44 -58.67
CA GLY A 12 -2.80 -23.75 -58.54
C GLY A 12 -2.21 -23.24 -57.23
N ILE A 13 -1.38 -24.08 -56.60
CA ILE A 13 -0.84 -24.12 -55.21
C ILE A 13 0.08 -22.92 -54.86
N PRO A 14 0.16 -22.46 -53.58
CA PRO A 14 0.95 -21.30 -53.14
C PRO A 14 2.46 -21.61 -53.06
N GLY A 15 3.31 -20.58 -53.16
CA GLY A 15 4.77 -20.67 -53.02
C GLY A 15 5.31 -19.71 -51.96
N ASP A 16 6.48 -20.02 -51.41
CA ASP A 16 7.15 -19.22 -50.37
C ASP A 16 7.70 -17.90 -50.95
N ALA A 17 7.65 -16.83 -50.15
CA ALA A 17 8.22 -15.53 -50.53
C ALA A 17 9.33 -15.13 -49.53
N GLU A 18 10.45 -14.65 -50.06
CA GLU A 18 11.53 -14.06 -49.28
C GLU A 18 11.55 -12.55 -49.53
N LEU A 19 11.35 -11.77 -48.47
CA LEU A 19 11.25 -10.32 -48.51
C LEU A 19 12.48 -9.68 -47.86
N ARG A 20 13.03 -8.66 -48.52
CA ARG A 20 14.12 -7.84 -47.98
C ARG A 20 13.73 -6.36 -47.99
N PHE A 21 13.77 -5.73 -46.82
CA PHE A 21 13.51 -4.29 -46.64
C PHE A 21 14.83 -3.58 -46.35
N VAL A 22 15.20 -2.63 -47.21
CA VAL A 22 16.44 -1.86 -47.06
C VAL A 22 16.22 -0.38 -47.27
N ASP A 23 17.09 0.45 -46.69
CA ASP A 23 17.15 1.88 -46.97
C ASP A 23 17.78 2.16 -48.35
N THR A 24 17.90 3.45 -48.71
CA THR A 24 18.49 3.87 -49.99
C THR A 24 19.98 3.55 -50.14
N ASN A 25 20.65 3.03 -49.10
CA ASN A 25 22.04 2.59 -49.09
C ASN A 25 22.17 1.05 -49.00
N GLU A 26 21.08 0.31 -49.22
CA GLU A 26 20.98 -1.15 -49.08
C GLU A 26 21.19 -1.69 -47.64
N VAL A 27 21.05 -0.83 -46.61
CA VAL A 27 21.15 -1.23 -45.20
C VAL A 27 19.78 -1.77 -44.72
N PRO A 28 19.72 -2.94 -44.04
CA PRO A 28 18.48 -3.50 -43.52
C PRO A 28 17.77 -2.56 -42.53
N LEU A 29 16.44 -2.41 -42.68
CA LEU A 29 15.63 -1.59 -41.78
C LEU A 29 15.26 -2.36 -40.49
N PRO A 30 15.15 -1.70 -39.33
CA PRO A 30 14.75 -2.33 -38.06
C PRO A 30 13.38 -3.02 -38.09
N ASN A 31 13.26 -4.15 -37.38
CA ASN A 31 12.08 -5.03 -37.42
C ASN A 31 10.83 -4.45 -36.75
N ASP A 32 10.98 -3.49 -35.83
CA ASP A 32 9.91 -2.87 -35.06
C ASP A 32 9.09 -1.82 -35.85
N LEU A 33 9.51 -1.51 -37.07
CA LEU A 33 8.88 -0.49 -37.91
C LEU A 33 7.80 -1.05 -38.86
N PHE A 34 7.63 -2.37 -38.94
CA PHE A 34 6.77 -3.02 -39.95
C PHE A 34 5.82 -4.07 -39.35
N VAL A 35 4.59 -4.11 -39.85
CA VAL A 35 3.63 -5.21 -39.64
C VAL A 35 3.24 -5.79 -41.00
N ILE A 36 3.40 -7.10 -41.17
CA ILE A 36 3.04 -7.81 -42.41
C ILE A 36 1.73 -8.56 -42.17
N ARG A 37 0.74 -8.35 -43.03
CA ARG A 37 -0.55 -9.07 -42.99
C ARG A 37 -0.77 -9.92 -44.22
N GLY A 38 -1.37 -11.09 -44.00
CA GLY A 38 -1.81 -12.00 -45.04
C GLY A 38 -3.05 -11.50 -45.77
N ASN A 39 -3.53 -12.30 -46.74
CA ASN A 39 -4.69 -11.97 -47.56
C ASN A 39 -6.02 -11.96 -46.77
N ASP A 40 -6.04 -12.52 -45.57
CA ASP A 40 -7.14 -12.56 -44.60
C ASP A 40 -7.04 -11.48 -43.50
N GLY A 41 -6.00 -10.64 -43.52
CA GLY A 41 -5.75 -9.60 -42.53
C GLY A 41 -5.02 -10.06 -41.26
N ALA A 42 -4.72 -11.35 -41.13
CA ALA A 42 -3.94 -11.90 -40.02
C ALA A 42 -2.50 -11.38 -40.06
N VAL A 43 -1.95 -11.01 -38.89
CA VAL A 43 -0.53 -10.65 -38.77
C VAL A 43 0.30 -11.92 -39.00
N LEU A 44 1.16 -11.89 -39.99
CA LEU A 44 2.09 -12.98 -40.28
C LEU A 44 3.35 -12.77 -39.45
N ALA A 45 3.76 -13.78 -38.69
CA ALA A 45 5.03 -13.77 -37.95
C ALA A 45 6.15 -14.30 -38.86
N PRO A 46 7.05 -13.45 -39.39
CA PRO A 46 8.08 -13.89 -40.32
C PRO A 46 9.23 -14.59 -39.58
N ILE A 47 9.84 -15.58 -40.23
CA ILE A 47 11.10 -16.17 -39.74
C ILE A 47 12.24 -15.24 -40.18
N VAL A 48 12.94 -14.66 -39.20
CA VAL A 48 14.09 -13.78 -39.43
C VAL A 48 15.33 -14.63 -39.67
N THR A 49 16.02 -14.38 -40.77
CA THR A 49 17.33 -14.99 -41.08
C THR A 49 18.48 -14.09 -40.62
N GLU A 50 19.70 -14.63 -40.46
CA GLU A 50 20.88 -13.89 -39.99
C GLU A 50 21.23 -12.63 -40.82
N ASP A 51 20.74 -12.52 -42.06
CA ASP A 51 20.99 -11.41 -42.98
C ASP A 51 19.85 -10.37 -43.05
N GLY A 52 18.85 -10.44 -42.15
CA GLY A 52 17.70 -9.52 -42.11
C GLY A 52 16.66 -9.77 -43.21
N HIS A 53 16.62 -10.98 -43.79
CA HIS A 53 15.56 -11.39 -44.70
C HIS A 53 14.39 -12.01 -43.92
N PHE A 54 13.18 -11.72 -44.37
CA PHE A 54 11.94 -12.26 -43.84
C PHE A 54 11.43 -13.37 -44.76
N VAL A 55 11.32 -14.59 -44.24
CA VAL A 55 10.73 -15.72 -44.98
C VAL A 55 9.27 -15.89 -44.57
N LEU A 56 8.38 -15.81 -45.55
CA LEU A 56 6.94 -16.04 -45.37
C LEU A 56 6.57 -17.37 -46.02
N LEU A 57 6.18 -18.33 -45.19
CA LEU A 57 5.66 -19.63 -45.63
C LEU A 57 4.18 -19.48 -46.00
N SER A 58 3.78 -20.00 -47.17
CA SER A 58 2.38 -19.97 -47.63
C SER A 58 1.77 -18.56 -47.83
N ALA A 59 2.58 -17.57 -48.23
CA ALA A 59 2.08 -16.24 -48.55
C ALA A 59 0.98 -16.30 -49.62
N GLY A 60 -0.22 -15.80 -49.30
CA GLY A 60 -1.31 -15.68 -50.27
C GLY A 60 -0.94 -14.78 -51.47
N ARG A 61 -1.86 -14.63 -52.43
CA ARG A 61 -1.61 -13.80 -53.64
C ARG A 61 -1.41 -12.31 -53.34
N LYS A 62 -1.80 -11.85 -52.15
CA LYS A 62 -1.77 -10.46 -51.70
C LYS A 62 -1.16 -10.39 -50.30
N LEU A 63 -0.23 -9.46 -50.12
CA LEU A 63 0.35 -9.09 -48.83
C LEU A 63 0.09 -7.61 -48.58
N THR A 64 -0.21 -7.28 -47.33
CA THR A 64 -0.39 -5.89 -46.89
C THR A 64 0.71 -5.56 -45.88
N LEU A 65 1.50 -4.53 -46.17
CA LEU A 65 2.56 -4.04 -45.29
C LEU A 65 2.11 -2.73 -44.65
N GLU A 66 2.14 -2.67 -43.33
CA GLU A 66 1.92 -1.45 -42.54
C GLU A 66 3.28 -0.98 -42.03
N TYR A 67 3.67 0.25 -42.37
CA TYR A 67 4.91 0.88 -41.92
C TYR A 67 4.61 2.06 -41.02
N THR A 68 5.23 2.10 -39.85
CA THR A 68 5.07 3.17 -38.87
C THR A 68 6.43 3.65 -38.40
N GLN A 69 6.76 4.90 -38.74
CA GLN A 69 7.94 5.58 -38.20
C GLN A 69 7.54 6.42 -36.98
N LYS A 70 8.36 6.42 -35.92
CA LYS A 70 8.10 7.12 -34.67
C LYS A 70 7.78 8.60 -34.93
N GLY A 71 6.52 9.00 -34.69
CA GLY A 71 6.03 10.38 -34.89
C GLY A 71 5.28 10.68 -36.20
N LEU A 72 5.02 9.70 -37.08
CA LEU A 72 4.29 9.88 -38.35
C LEU A 72 3.09 8.90 -38.49
N LYS A 73 2.09 9.28 -39.29
CA LYS A 73 0.90 8.44 -39.58
C LYS A 73 1.30 7.14 -40.32
N THR A 74 0.77 6.01 -39.86
CA THR A 74 0.93 4.67 -40.48
C THR A 74 0.54 4.70 -41.96
N ARG A 75 1.39 4.10 -42.82
CA ARG A 75 1.13 3.95 -44.25
C ARG A 75 1.00 2.48 -44.64
N THR A 76 0.07 2.20 -45.56
CA THR A 76 -0.24 0.83 -46.03
C THR A 76 0.23 0.64 -47.46
N ILE A 77 0.95 -0.46 -47.73
CA ILE A 77 1.45 -0.85 -49.05
C ILE A 77 0.90 -2.23 -49.40
N GLU A 78 0.21 -2.35 -50.54
CA GLU A 78 -0.29 -3.64 -51.03
C GLU A 78 0.65 -4.24 -52.09
N LEU A 79 1.08 -5.47 -51.87
CA LEU A 79 1.91 -6.25 -52.80
C LEU A 79 1.08 -7.38 -53.40
N ARG A 80 1.11 -7.54 -54.73
CA ARG A 80 0.53 -8.69 -55.44
C ARG A 80 1.64 -9.55 -56.04
N LEU A 81 1.74 -10.80 -55.59
CA LEU A 81 2.80 -11.71 -56.02
C LEU A 81 2.43 -12.40 -57.35
N MET A 82 3.37 -12.43 -58.30
CA MET A 82 3.22 -13.14 -59.56
C MET A 82 3.55 -14.64 -59.43
N LYS A 83 3.00 -15.47 -60.33
CA LYS A 83 3.05 -16.95 -60.27
C LYS A 83 4.47 -17.49 -60.46
N ALA A 84 5.17 -17.78 -59.35
CA ALA A 84 6.43 -18.53 -59.32
C ALA A 84 6.55 -19.29 -57.98
N PRO A 85 7.23 -20.46 -57.92
CA PRO A 85 7.26 -21.31 -56.73
C PRO A 85 8.08 -20.72 -55.57
N LYS A 86 9.05 -19.84 -55.85
CA LYS A 86 9.79 -19.01 -54.88
C LYS A 86 10.22 -17.68 -55.51
N VAL A 87 10.03 -16.58 -54.79
CA VAL A 87 10.29 -15.23 -55.30
C VAL A 87 11.12 -14.43 -54.28
N PHE A 88 12.15 -13.74 -54.75
CA PHE A 88 12.90 -12.77 -53.96
C PHE A 88 12.40 -11.36 -54.29
N VAL A 89 11.97 -10.59 -53.28
CA VAL A 89 11.46 -9.22 -53.44
C VAL A 89 12.27 -8.27 -52.58
N THR A 90 12.84 -7.23 -53.21
CA THR A 90 13.52 -6.13 -52.51
C THR A 90 12.69 -4.86 -52.62
N LEU A 91 12.38 -4.24 -51.48
CA LEU A 91 11.72 -2.95 -51.39
C LEU A 91 12.68 -1.91 -50.80
N MET A 92 12.93 -0.83 -51.55
CA MET A 92 13.75 0.30 -51.08
C MET A 92 12.87 1.50 -50.72
N LEU A 93 12.98 1.93 -49.47
CA LEU A 93 12.22 3.06 -48.92
C LEU A 93 13.16 4.24 -48.63
N ASP A 94 12.67 5.45 -48.89
CA ASP A 94 13.31 6.68 -48.42
C ASP A 94 12.99 6.87 -46.92
N PRO A 95 14.00 6.87 -46.02
CA PRO A 95 13.77 6.84 -44.57
C PRO A 95 13.20 8.14 -43.99
N GLU A 96 13.22 9.26 -44.72
CA GLU A 96 12.66 10.54 -44.27
C GLU A 96 11.23 10.76 -44.76
N SER A 97 10.87 10.20 -45.92
CA SER A 97 9.56 10.44 -46.57
C SER A 97 8.62 9.22 -46.60
N GLY A 98 9.14 8.02 -46.37
CA GLY A 98 8.38 6.76 -46.44
C GLY A 98 7.89 6.41 -47.85
N VAL A 99 8.43 7.06 -48.89
CA VAL A 99 8.07 6.83 -50.30
C VAL A 99 8.92 5.69 -50.87
N ILE A 100 8.27 4.78 -51.60
CA ILE A 100 8.95 3.69 -52.33
C ILE A 100 9.78 4.30 -53.46
N LYS A 101 11.11 4.13 -53.40
CA LYS A 101 12.01 4.55 -54.49
C LYS A 101 12.23 3.44 -55.52
N GLU A 102 12.27 2.18 -55.09
CA GLU A 102 12.44 1.04 -56.00
C GLU A 102 11.75 -0.22 -55.46
N LEU A 103 11.18 -1.00 -56.38
CA LEU A 103 10.63 -2.33 -56.12
C LEU A 103 11.20 -3.29 -57.17
N SER A 104 11.96 -4.31 -56.73
CA SER A 104 12.54 -5.31 -57.62
C SER A 104 12.14 -6.73 -57.22
N GLN A 105 11.88 -7.57 -58.23
CA GLN A 105 11.44 -8.96 -58.07
C GLN A 105 12.30 -9.89 -58.93
N LYS A 106 12.87 -10.96 -58.35
CA LYS A 106 13.67 -11.96 -59.07
C LYS A 106 13.22 -13.40 -58.76
N PRO A 107 13.14 -14.30 -59.76
CA PRO A 107 12.91 -15.72 -59.53
C PRO A 107 14.15 -16.39 -58.93
N LEU A 108 13.99 -17.18 -57.86
CA LEU A 108 15.05 -17.99 -57.27
C LEU A 108 15.24 -19.28 -58.11
N TYR A 109 16.21 -19.28 -59.02
CA TYR A 109 16.69 -20.53 -59.66
C TYR A 109 17.96 -21.01 -58.93
N PRO A 110 18.06 -22.29 -58.53
CA PRO A 110 19.31 -22.85 -58.07
C PRO A 110 20.29 -22.93 -59.24
N ASN A 111 21.48 -22.35 -59.04
CA ASN A 111 22.56 -22.26 -60.00
C ASN A 111 23.06 -23.68 -60.40
N PRO A 112 23.06 -24.10 -61.68
CA PRO A 112 23.65 -25.37 -62.08
C PRO A 112 25.17 -25.23 -62.17
N ILE A 113 25.87 -25.96 -61.31
CA ILE A 113 27.33 -26.15 -61.37
C ILE A 113 27.72 -26.78 -62.72
N GLY A 114 28.87 -26.34 -63.24
CA GLY A 114 29.37 -26.49 -64.60
C GLY A 114 29.24 -27.87 -65.26
N ARG A 115 28.78 -27.86 -66.51
CA ARG A 115 29.05 -28.93 -67.48
C ARG A 115 30.38 -28.65 -68.21
N PRO A 116 31.23 -29.66 -68.46
CA PRO A 116 32.43 -29.49 -69.28
C PRO A 116 32.07 -29.31 -70.75
N LYS A 117 32.78 -28.42 -71.44
CA LYS A 117 32.71 -28.25 -72.88
C LYS A 117 33.23 -29.49 -73.60
N LEU A 118 32.39 -30.18 -74.35
CA LEU A 118 32.83 -31.08 -75.43
C LEU A 118 32.70 -30.34 -76.76
N LYS A 119 33.86 -30.18 -77.43
CA LYS A 119 34.01 -29.61 -78.76
C LYS A 119 33.23 -30.44 -79.79
N GLY A 120 32.46 -29.76 -80.64
CA GLY A 120 31.89 -30.35 -81.84
C GLY A 120 32.98 -30.84 -82.80
N GLY A 121 32.86 -32.10 -83.20
CA GLY A 121 33.59 -32.72 -84.29
C GLY A 121 32.66 -33.71 -84.98
N SER A 122 32.18 -33.34 -86.17
CA SER A 122 31.45 -34.23 -87.08
C SER A 122 32.40 -35.30 -87.62
N LEU A 123 32.05 -36.59 -87.49
CA LEU A 123 32.68 -37.69 -88.23
C LEU A 123 31.69 -38.85 -88.45
N GLY A 124 31.36 -39.05 -89.74
CA GLY A 124 30.94 -40.25 -90.45
C GLY A 124 30.26 -41.42 -89.72
N LEU A 125 29.04 -41.73 -90.18
CA LEU A 125 28.47 -43.07 -90.11
C LEU A 125 29.20 -44.02 -91.08
N GLY A 126 29.81 -45.07 -90.53
CA GLY A 126 30.15 -46.31 -91.19
C GLY A 126 29.82 -47.46 -90.23
N GLY A 127 28.86 -48.32 -90.61
CA GLY A 127 28.28 -49.31 -89.70
C GLY A 127 29.12 -50.56 -89.45
N SER A 128 28.88 -51.24 -88.33
CA SER A 128 28.55 -52.68 -88.24
C SER A 128 28.36 -53.12 -86.78
N GLN A 129 27.54 -54.16 -86.59
CA GLN A 129 27.27 -54.95 -85.38
C GLN A 129 26.29 -54.34 -84.36
N GLY A 130 25.13 -55.00 -84.23
CA GLY A 130 24.09 -54.69 -83.26
C GLY A 130 24.61 -54.91 -81.85
N SER A 131 24.88 -53.82 -81.14
CA SER A 131 25.00 -53.82 -79.69
C SER A 131 23.61 -54.10 -79.14
N VAL A 132 23.47 -55.21 -78.44
CA VAL A 132 22.37 -55.43 -77.51
C VAL A 132 22.50 -54.32 -76.45
N ILE A 133 21.48 -53.48 -76.30
CA ILE A 133 21.50 -52.35 -75.37
C ILE A 133 20.58 -52.72 -74.21
N PRO A 134 21.11 -52.97 -73.00
CA PRO A 134 20.27 -53.26 -71.85
C PRO A 134 19.35 -52.07 -71.55
N PRO A 135 18.24 -52.29 -70.83
CA PRO A 135 17.34 -51.22 -70.42
C PRO A 135 18.07 -50.10 -69.68
N ALA A 136 17.60 -48.85 -69.81
CA ALA A 136 18.26 -47.69 -69.18
C ALA A 136 18.35 -47.79 -67.64
N ASN A 137 17.54 -48.65 -67.03
CA ASN A 137 17.49 -48.93 -65.61
C ASN A 137 17.93 -50.35 -65.23
N ASP A 138 18.76 -50.96 -66.07
CA ASP A 138 19.48 -52.21 -65.80
C ASP A 138 20.30 -52.12 -64.51
N MET A 139 21.04 -51.03 -64.30
CA MET A 139 21.92 -50.90 -63.14
C MET A 139 21.21 -50.27 -61.92
N CYS A 140 21.46 -50.78 -60.70
CA CYS A 140 20.88 -50.23 -59.46
C CYS A 140 21.27 -48.78 -59.17
N ALA A 141 22.36 -48.30 -59.77
CA ALA A 141 22.83 -46.92 -59.65
C ALA A 141 22.04 -45.94 -60.55
N ALA A 142 21.27 -46.47 -61.51
CA ALA A 142 20.48 -45.70 -62.47
C ALA A 142 18.98 -46.09 -62.46
N PRO A 143 18.30 -46.11 -61.29
CA PRO A 143 16.91 -46.52 -61.22
C PRO A 143 15.99 -45.50 -61.91
N THR A 144 15.00 -45.99 -62.66
CA THR A 144 13.97 -45.14 -63.26
C THR A 144 12.96 -44.68 -62.21
N THR A 145 12.63 -43.39 -62.19
CA THR A 145 11.60 -42.86 -61.29
C THR A 145 10.21 -43.37 -61.71
N VAL A 146 9.45 -43.92 -60.77
CA VAL A 146 8.06 -44.38 -60.99
C VAL A 146 7.08 -43.69 -60.04
N LEU A 147 5.91 -43.36 -60.57
CA LEU A 147 4.78 -42.79 -59.82
C LEU A 147 3.75 -43.89 -59.53
N LEU A 148 2.74 -43.57 -58.72
CA LEU A 148 1.59 -44.45 -58.54
C LEU A 148 0.88 -44.68 -59.88
N GLY A 149 0.36 -45.90 -60.07
CA GLY A 149 -0.22 -46.38 -61.31
C GLY A 149 0.67 -47.37 -62.05
N ALA A 150 0.30 -47.64 -63.30
CA ALA A 150 0.95 -48.60 -64.17
C ALA A 150 2.14 -47.97 -64.92
N THR A 151 3.33 -48.57 -64.78
CA THR A 151 4.56 -48.20 -65.50
C THR A 151 5.03 -49.36 -66.37
N ALA A 152 5.29 -49.14 -67.65
CA ALA A 152 5.83 -50.15 -68.54
C ALA A 152 7.32 -50.43 -68.21
N PHE A 153 7.72 -51.70 -68.28
CA PHE A 153 9.12 -52.10 -68.13
C PHE A 153 9.50 -53.24 -69.07
N THR A 154 10.80 -53.45 -69.23
CA THR A 154 11.38 -54.61 -69.90
C THR A 154 12.65 -55.01 -69.17
N SER A 155 12.81 -56.30 -68.88
CA SER A 155 14.06 -56.91 -68.42
C SER A 155 14.84 -57.61 -69.54
N VAL A 156 14.31 -57.57 -70.78
CA VAL A 156 15.01 -58.14 -71.94
C VAL A 156 16.40 -57.50 -72.08
N ASP A 157 17.40 -58.35 -72.14
CA ASP A 157 18.83 -58.06 -72.16
C ASP A 157 19.40 -57.34 -70.91
N ALA A 158 18.66 -57.28 -69.80
CA ALA A 158 19.17 -56.73 -68.53
C ALA A 158 20.22 -57.68 -67.90
N THR A 159 21.19 -57.10 -67.21
CA THR A 159 22.14 -57.85 -66.39
C THR A 159 21.53 -58.18 -65.03
N THR A 160 22.20 -59.04 -64.26
CA THR A 160 21.83 -59.31 -62.86
C THR A 160 22.83 -58.61 -61.93
N ASP A 161 22.50 -57.43 -61.41
CA ASP A 161 23.46 -56.59 -60.65
C ASP A 161 23.10 -56.40 -59.16
N GLY A 162 21.89 -56.81 -58.74
CA GLY A 162 21.44 -56.73 -57.36
C GLY A 162 21.89 -57.85 -56.40
N PRO A 163 21.75 -57.60 -55.09
CA PRO A 163 22.11 -58.57 -54.05
C PRO A 163 21.27 -59.84 -54.12
N ALA A 164 21.82 -60.96 -53.67
CA ALA A 164 21.08 -62.21 -53.54
C ALA A 164 20.00 -62.08 -52.44
N ASN A 165 18.73 -62.25 -52.80
CA ASN A 165 17.62 -62.13 -51.86
C ASN A 165 17.12 -63.51 -51.40
N VAL A 166 17.87 -64.12 -50.49
CA VAL A 166 17.58 -65.47 -49.94
C VAL A 166 16.22 -65.59 -49.24
N SER A 167 15.59 -64.46 -48.91
CA SER A 167 14.30 -64.38 -48.20
C SER A 167 13.08 -64.47 -49.12
N CYS A 168 13.24 -64.37 -50.44
CA CYS A 168 12.11 -64.28 -51.38
C CYS A 168 11.65 -65.64 -51.92
N GLY A 169 12.08 -66.75 -51.31
CA GLY A 169 11.72 -68.14 -51.64
C GLY A 169 12.91 -68.99 -52.18
N GLN A 170 12.67 -70.21 -52.67
CA GLN A 170 13.73 -71.12 -53.16
C GLN A 170 14.26 -70.75 -54.57
N GLY A 171 14.95 -69.62 -54.65
CA GLY A 171 15.67 -69.12 -55.81
C GLY A 171 16.48 -67.92 -55.36
N SER A 172 17.80 -68.05 -55.23
CA SER A 172 18.64 -67.11 -54.46
C SER A 172 18.86 -65.74 -55.10
N GLN A 173 18.16 -65.40 -56.20
CA GLN A 173 18.43 -64.17 -56.96
C GLN A 173 17.21 -63.72 -57.79
N VAL A 174 16.98 -62.40 -57.87
CA VAL A 174 16.12 -61.78 -58.89
C VAL A 174 16.99 -61.58 -60.13
N SER A 175 16.88 -62.47 -61.10
CA SER A 175 17.70 -62.47 -62.33
C SER A 175 17.21 -61.43 -63.33
N ASP A 176 18.12 -60.96 -64.18
CA ASP A 176 17.86 -60.02 -65.28
C ASP A 176 17.03 -58.83 -64.78
N ASP A 177 17.60 -58.09 -63.83
CA ASP A 177 16.86 -57.15 -63.00
C ASP A 177 16.87 -55.73 -63.56
N VAL A 178 15.76 -55.04 -63.32
CA VAL A 178 15.62 -53.62 -63.58
C VAL A 178 15.17 -52.89 -62.34
N TRP A 179 15.66 -51.68 -62.19
CA TRP A 179 15.53 -50.90 -60.98
C TRP A 179 14.64 -49.68 -61.17
N PHE A 180 13.81 -49.45 -60.17
CA PHE A 180 12.94 -48.30 -60.08
C PHE A 180 13.13 -47.59 -58.75
N LYS A 181 12.83 -46.30 -58.71
CA LYS A 181 12.74 -45.53 -57.47
C LYS A 181 11.36 -44.89 -57.34
N HIS A 182 10.80 -44.96 -56.14
CA HIS A 182 9.50 -44.37 -55.82
C HIS A 182 9.62 -43.50 -54.57
N THR A 183 9.01 -42.31 -54.59
CA THR A 183 8.83 -41.47 -53.41
C THR A 183 7.40 -41.63 -52.92
N ALA A 184 7.20 -42.11 -51.69
CA ALA A 184 5.87 -42.34 -51.15
C ALA A 184 5.10 -41.02 -50.99
N THR A 185 3.84 -40.98 -51.45
CA THR A 185 3.01 -39.76 -51.44
C THR A 185 2.30 -39.51 -50.10
N GLY A 186 2.34 -40.49 -49.19
CA GLY A 186 1.83 -40.41 -47.83
C GLY A 186 2.44 -41.51 -46.96
N THR A 187 2.17 -41.50 -45.65
CA THR A 187 2.48 -42.64 -44.78
C THR A 187 1.34 -43.65 -44.89
N GLY A 188 1.64 -44.91 -45.18
CA GLY A 188 0.61 -45.91 -45.43
C GLY A 188 1.15 -47.21 -46.02
N ILE A 189 0.32 -47.93 -46.76
CA ILE A 189 0.68 -49.22 -47.38
C ILE A 189 0.87 -49.04 -48.88
N LEU A 190 2.07 -49.34 -49.39
CA LEU A 190 2.38 -49.41 -50.82
C LEU A 190 2.23 -50.86 -51.30
N THR A 191 1.38 -51.08 -52.29
CA THR A 191 1.27 -52.34 -53.05
C THR A 191 2.10 -52.22 -54.33
N VAL A 192 2.91 -53.23 -54.60
CA VAL A 192 3.76 -53.34 -55.79
C VAL A 192 3.45 -54.66 -56.49
N GLU A 193 3.04 -54.61 -57.76
CA GLU A 193 2.63 -55.81 -58.49
C GLU A 193 3.02 -55.80 -59.98
N THR A 194 3.25 -56.99 -60.52
CA THR A 194 3.44 -57.27 -61.96
C THR A 194 2.27 -58.09 -62.53
N CYS A 195 1.10 -58.09 -61.88
CA CYS A 195 -0.07 -58.88 -62.28
C CYS A 195 -0.76 -58.39 -63.57
N GLY A 196 -0.31 -57.28 -64.16
CA GLY A 196 -0.94 -56.67 -65.34
C GLY A 196 -1.04 -57.66 -66.51
N ALA A 197 -2.14 -57.61 -67.27
CA ALA A 197 -2.37 -58.49 -68.41
C ALA A 197 -1.30 -58.36 -69.54
N SER A 198 -0.50 -57.30 -69.50
CA SER A 198 0.64 -57.03 -70.38
C SER A 198 1.90 -57.83 -70.02
N VAL A 199 2.01 -58.38 -68.81
CA VAL A 199 3.10 -59.27 -68.40
C VAL A 199 2.73 -60.70 -68.83
N PRO A 200 3.49 -61.34 -69.74
CA PRO A 200 3.20 -62.70 -70.20
C PRO A 200 3.14 -63.69 -69.04
N THR A 201 2.19 -64.64 -69.08
CA THR A 201 2.10 -65.71 -68.08
C THR A 201 3.27 -66.71 -68.13
N THR A 202 4.15 -66.58 -69.13
CA THR A 202 5.40 -67.33 -69.24
C THR A 202 6.57 -66.63 -68.57
N TYR A 203 6.43 -65.36 -68.18
CA TYR A 203 7.47 -64.61 -67.48
C TYR A 203 7.23 -64.70 -65.97
N ASP A 204 8.09 -65.45 -65.30
CA ASP A 204 8.05 -65.69 -63.86
C ASP A 204 8.80 -64.57 -63.14
N THR A 205 8.06 -63.56 -62.66
CA THR A 205 8.65 -62.32 -62.15
C THR A 205 8.87 -62.40 -60.64
N ALA A 206 9.96 -61.82 -60.14
CA ALA A 206 10.18 -61.52 -58.73
C ALA A 206 10.33 -60.01 -58.48
N ILE A 207 9.80 -59.53 -57.36
CA ILE A 207 9.84 -58.13 -56.91
C ILE A 207 10.52 -58.05 -55.54
N ALA A 208 11.39 -57.06 -55.35
CA ALA A 208 11.93 -56.70 -54.04
C ALA A 208 11.92 -55.19 -53.82
N VAL A 209 11.54 -54.74 -52.63
CA VAL A 209 11.48 -53.32 -52.25
C VAL A 209 12.48 -53.06 -51.14
N TYR A 210 13.21 -51.95 -51.22
CA TYR A 210 14.22 -51.53 -50.25
C TYR A 210 13.94 -50.11 -49.76
N ASN A 211 14.28 -49.85 -48.50
CA ASN A 211 14.22 -48.50 -47.94
C ASN A 211 15.48 -47.70 -48.32
N GLY A 212 15.29 -46.51 -48.91
CA GLY A 212 16.37 -45.65 -49.39
C GLY A 212 16.82 -45.95 -50.83
N LEU A 213 17.79 -45.15 -51.31
CA LEU A 213 18.34 -45.22 -52.67
C LEU A 213 19.78 -45.74 -52.75
N THR A 214 20.29 -46.33 -51.66
CA THR A 214 21.66 -46.86 -51.61
C THR A 214 21.80 -48.07 -52.54
N CYS A 215 22.86 -48.10 -53.35
CA CYS A 215 23.15 -49.15 -54.32
C CYS A 215 24.62 -49.63 -54.13
N PRO A 216 24.87 -50.95 -53.95
CA PRO A 216 23.88 -52.01 -53.79
C PRO A 216 23.09 -51.86 -52.47
N PRO A 217 21.77 -52.13 -52.46
CA PRO A 217 20.96 -51.99 -51.25
C PRO A 217 21.26 -53.13 -50.24
N ALA A 218 21.00 -52.88 -48.96
CA ALA A 218 21.34 -53.82 -47.87
C ALA A 218 20.42 -55.06 -47.82
N ALA A 219 19.19 -54.91 -47.33
CA ALA A 219 18.20 -55.97 -47.28
C ALA A 219 16.82 -55.42 -47.71
N PRO A 220 16.01 -56.19 -48.43
CA PRO A 220 14.68 -55.73 -48.82
C PRO A 220 13.77 -55.60 -47.58
N ILE A 221 12.96 -54.55 -47.54
CA ILE A 221 11.87 -54.39 -46.56
C ILE A 221 10.67 -55.29 -46.88
N GLY A 222 10.63 -55.82 -48.10
CA GLY A 222 9.75 -56.89 -48.50
C GLY A 222 10.10 -57.37 -49.90
N CYS A 223 9.73 -58.60 -50.21
CA CYS A 223 9.84 -59.16 -51.54
C CYS A 223 8.83 -60.27 -51.74
N ASN A 224 8.57 -60.59 -53.00
CA ASN A 224 7.71 -61.69 -53.39
C ASN A 224 8.05 -62.13 -54.82
N ASP A 225 7.89 -63.42 -55.10
CA ASP A 225 7.94 -64.06 -56.42
C ASP A 225 6.55 -64.45 -56.91
N GLU A 226 5.59 -64.68 -56.01
CA GLU A 226 4.28 -65.25 -56.36
C GLU A 226 3.09 -64.44 -55.84
N GLY A 227 2.33 -63.80 -56.73
CA GLY A 227 1.21 -62.93 -56.38
C GLY A 227 -0.11 -63.63 -56.04
N GLY A 228 -0.14 -64.96 -56.01
CA GLY A 228 -1.32 -65.77 -55.69
C GLY A 228 -2.33 -65.91 -56.83
N THR A 229 -3.56 -66.34 -56.51
CA THR A 229 -4.61 -66.66 -57.49
C THR A 229 -4.91 -65.49 -58.43
N GLY A 230 -4.71 -65.70 -59.73
CA GLY A 230 -4.91 -64.68 -60.76
C GLY A 230 -3.66 -63.83 -61.07
N CYS A 231 -2.60 -63.94 -60.27
CA CYS A 231 -1.33 -63.26 -60.51
C CYS A 231 -0.16 -64.21 -60.81
N THR A 232 -0.08 -65.41 -60.23
CA THR A 232 0.96 -66.42 -60.52
C THR A 232 1.11 -66.78 -62.02
N PRO A 233 2.34 -66.83 -62.58
CA PRO A 233 3.66 -66.74 -61.93
C PRO A 233 4.21 -65.30 -61.81
N ARG A 234 3.34 -64.29 -61.70
CA ARG A 234 3.73 -62.88 -61.53
C ARG A 234 3.61 -62.49 -60.06
N SER A 235 4.34 -61.47 -59.68
CA SER A 235 4.54 -61.06 -58.29
C SER A 235 3.57 -59.98 -57.82
N LYS A 236 3.22 -60.01 -56.54
CA LYS A 236 2.45 -58.97 -55.84
C LYS A 236 2.81 -58.89 -54.37
N MET A 237 3.15 -57.72 -53.87
CA MET A 237 3.49 -57.55 -52.44
C MET A 237 3.01 -56.21 -51.88
N THR A 238 2.93 -56.13 -50.56
CA THR A 238 2.65 -54.89 -49.82
C THR A 238 3.77 -54.59 -48.82
N VAL A 239 4.11 -53.30 -48.67
CA VAL A 239 5.07 -52.80 -47.67
C VAL A 239 4.55 -51.51 -47.04
N SER A 240 4.85 -51.32 -45.75
CA SER A 240 4.63 -50.05 -45.06
C SER A 240 5.65 -49.01 -45.55
N VAL A 241 5.16 -47.82 -45.87
CA VAL A 241 5.97 -46.69 -46.35
C VAL A 241 5.64 -45.43 -45.55
N ILE A 242 6.66 -44.61 -45.31
CA ILE A 242 6.58 -43.30 -44.67
C ILE A 242 6.55 -42.21 -45.76
N SER A 243 5.69 -41.20 -45.57
CA SER A 243 5.56 -40.05 -46.48
C SER A 243 6.91 -39.40 -46.79
N GLY A 244 7.16 -39.10 -48.07
CA GLY A 244 8.37 -38.40 -48.52
C GLY A 244 9.64 -39.27 -48.58
N ASN A 245 9.67 -40.44 -47.93
CA ASN A 245 10.78 -41.37 -48.06
C ASN A 245 10.84 -41.98 -49.47
N GLN A 246 12.06 -42.29 -49.90
CA GLN A 246 12.34 -42.90 -51.20
C GLN A 246 12.65 -44.39 -51.04
N TYR A 247 12.14 -45.20 -51.98
CA TYR A 247 12.27 -46.65 -51.98
C TYR A 247 12.80 -47.12 -53.33
N LEU A 248 13.76 -48.04 -53.31
CA LEU A 248 14.16 -48.79 -54.50
C LEU A 248 13.24 -49.99 -54.69
N ILE A 249 12.81 -50.22 -55.93
CA ILE A 249 12.00 -51.35 -56.33
C ILE A 249 12.74 -52.09 -57.43
N ARG A 250 13.05 -53.35 -57.19
CA ARG A 250 13.74 -54.25 -58.09
C ARG A 250 12.73 -55.20 -58.69
N VAL A 251 12.75 -55.36 -60.01
CA VAL A 251 11.87 -56.27 -60.76
C VAL A 251 12.73 -57.07 -61.72
N GLY A 252 12.57 -58.39 -61.73
CA GLY A 252 13.28 -59.27 -62.67
C GLY A 252 12.66 -60.65 -62.67
N ALA A 253 13.37 -61.64 -63.22
CA ALA A 253 12.95 -63.03 -63.22
C ALA A 253 13.20 -63.70 -61.86
N TRP A 254 12.34 -64.64 -61.47
CA TRP A 254 12.52 -65.51 -60.30
C TRP A 254 13.85 -66.29 -60.32
N SER A 255 14.31 -66.65 -61.52
CA SER A 255 15.60 -67.29 -61.75
C SER A 255 16.04 -67.07 -63.19
N SER A 256 17.28 -67.40 -63.53
CA SER A 256 17.76 -67.41 -64.92
C SER A 256 16.97 -68.37 -65.83
N ALA A 257 16.15 -69.27 -65.27
CA ALA A 257 15.24 -70.15 -66.01
C ALA A 257 13.83 -69.55 -66.20
N GLY A 258 13.47 -68.52 -65.42
CA GLY A 258 12.20 -67.78 -65.51
C GLY A 258 12.10 -66.87 -66.75
N GLY A 259 13.23 -66.68 -67.45
CA GLY A 259 13.35 -65.93 -68.69
C GLY A 259 13.26 -64.41 -68.50
N GLU A 260 13.62 -63.66 -69.53
CA GLU A 260 13.43 -62.21 -69.58
C GLU A 260 12.05 -61.87 -70.16
N GLY A 261 11.54 -60.68 -69.87
CA GLY A 261 10.26 -60.26 -70.42
C GLY A 261 9.95 -58.78 -70.24
N SER A 262 8.88 -58.35 -70.90
CA SER A 262 8.35 -57.00 -70.76
C SER A 262 6.93 -57.04 -70.20
N GLY A 263 6.51 -55.95 -69.57
CA GLY A 263 5.13 -55.77 -69.15
C GLY A 263 4.95 -54.54 -68.29
N THR A 264 4.13 -54.61 -67.24
CA THR A 264 3.73 -53.45 -66.44
C THR A 264 3.96 -53.70 -64.96
N LEU A 265 4.68 -52.77 -64.31
CA LEU A 265 4.81 -52.63 -62.87
C LEU A 265 3.72 -51.65 -62.40
N THR A 266 2.85 -52.10 -61.51
CA THR A 266 1.78 -51.28 -60.94
C THR A 266 2.07 -50.99 -59.48
N LEU A 267 2.06 -49.71 -59.11
CA LEU A 267 2.14 -49.23 -57.74
C LEU A 267 0.80 -48.64 -57.31
N THR A 268 0.23 -49.10 -56.19
CA THR A 268 -0.91 -48.43 -55.55
C THR A 268 -0.60 -48.15 -54.10
N GLN A 269 -1.02 -47.00 -53.58
CA GLN A 269 -0.77 -46.61 -52.19
C GLN A 269 -2.08 -46.30 -51.48
N ALA A 270 -2.33 -46.98 -50.36
CA ALA A 270 -3.42 -46.68 -49.44
C ALA A 270 -2.88 -45.80 -48.31
N VAL A 271 -3.43 -44.59 -48.18
CA VAL A 271 -3.05 -43.61 -47.16
C VAL A 271 -4.26 -43.40 -46.26
N PRO A 272 -4.14 -43.58 -44.92
CA PRO A 272 -5.20 -43.22 -43.99
C PRO A 272 -5.58 -41.74 -44.10
N PRO A 273 -6.82 -41.36 -43.74
CA PRO A 273 -7.22 -39.95 -43.71
C PRO A 273 -6.32 -39.13 -42.77
N ALA A 274 -6.15 -37.84 -43.05
CA ALA A 274 -5.24 -36.99 -42.26
C ALA A 274 -5.66 -36.86 -40.78
N ASN A 275 -6.93 -37.09 -40.48
CA ASN A 275 -7.51 -37.05 -39.15
C ASN A 275 -7.74 -38.45 -38.55
N ASP A 276 -7.01 -39.45 -39.02
CA ASP A 276 -6.99 -40.81 -38.44
C ASP A 276 -6.51 -40.80 -36.97
N GLU A 277 -5.61 -39.89 -36.63
CA GLU A 277 -5.04 -39.75 -35.29
C GLU A 277 -5.59 -38.51 -34.57
N CYS A 278 -5.76 -38.59 -33.24
CA CYS A 278 -6.23 -37.46 -32.42
C CYS A 278 -5.43 -36.17 -32.63
N VAL A 279 -4.10 -36.28 -32.81
CA VAL A 279 -3.22 -35.11 -33.03
C VAL A 279 -3.53 -34.42 -34.37
N GLY A 280 -4.07 -35.16 -35.34
CA GLY A 280 -4.54 -34.67 -36.63
C GLY A 280 -6.02 -34.31 -36.70
N ALA A 281 -6.70 -34.18 -35.54
CA ALA A 281 -8.13 -33.88 -35.49
C ALA A 281 -8.50 -32.66 -36.36
N THR A 282 -9.46 -32.85 -37.27
CA THR A 282 -9.89 -31.78 -38.18
C THR A 282 -10.76 -30.76 -37.46
N PRO A 283 -10.46 -29.45 -37.51
CA PRO A 283 -11.34 -28.43 -36.94
C PRO A 283 -12.71 -28.39 -37.63
N LEU A 284 -13.78 -28.43 -36.84
CA LEU A 284 -15.17 -28.31 -37.27
C LEU A 284 -15.77 -27.04 -36.67
N ALA A 285 -16.33 -26.18 -37.53
CA ALA A 285 -16.98 -24.95 -37.10
C ALA A 285 -18.34 -25.27 -36.45
N CYS A 286 -18.72 -24.48 -35.45
CA CYS A 286 -20.06 -24.59 -34.88
C CYS A 286 -21.14 -24.34 -35.93
N ASN A 287 -22.26 -25.07 -35.82
CA ASN A 287 -23.41 -25.01 -36.71
C ASN A 287 -23.05 -25.36 -38.16
N SER A 288 -22.15 -26.32 -38.32
CA SER A 288 -21.72 -26.83 -39.62
C SER A 288 -21.74 -28.36 -39.64
N SER A 289 -21.63 -28.94 -40.83
CA SER A 289 -21.51 -30.37 -41.03
C SER A 289 -20.36 -30.69 -41.98
N VAL A 290 -19.79 -31.88 -41.83
CA VAL A 290 -18.70 -32.37 -42.65
C VAL A 290 -18.95 -33.84 -43.00
N THR A 291 -18.61 -34.22 -44.24
CA THR A 291 -18.66 -35.61 -44.69
C THR A 291 -17.27 -36.07 -45.10
N VAL A 292 -16.77 -37.13 -44.47
CA VAL A 292 -15.45 -37.74 -44.74
C VAL A 292 -15.58 -39.26 -44.77
N SER A 293 -14.57 -39.97 -45.28
CA SER A 293 -14.57 -41.43 -45.30
C SER A 293 -13.61 -41.99 -44.25
N ASN A 294 -14.08 -42.95 -43.46
CA ASN A 294 -13.23 -43.71 -42.52
C ASN A 294 -12.73 -45.04 -43.11
N ALA A 295 -12.95 -45.30 -44.40
CA ALA A 295 -12.66 -46.61 -45.01
C ALA A 295 -11.18 -47.02 -45.00
N LEU A 296 -10.26 -46.04 -44.91
CA LEU A 296 -8.82 -46.26 -44.82
C LEU A 296 -8.25 -45.86 -43.44
N ALA A 297 -9.11 -45.44 -42.52
CA ALA A 297 -8.73 -45.13 -41.15
C ALA A 297 -8.29 -46.41 -40.43
N THR A 298 -7.30 -46.28 -39.56
CA THR A 298 -6.77 -47.38 -38.78
C THR A 298 -7.64 -47.67 -37.56
N VAL A 299 -7.38 -48.81 -36.92
CA VAL A 299 -7.90 -49.10 -35.58
C VAL A 299 -6.71 -48.93 -34.65
N ASN A 300 -6.55 -47.74 -34.08
CA ASN A 300 -5.42 -47.48 -33.21
C ASN A 300 -5.71 -48.01 -31.80
N GLY A 301 -4.88 -48.95 -31.33
CA GLY A 301 -5.02 -49.52 -29.99
C GLY A 301 -4.79 -48.54 -28.85
N THR A 302 -4.25 -47.35 -29.13
CA THR A 302 -4.06 -46.26 -28.14
C THR A 302 -5.20 -45.25 -28.10
N ASP A 303 -6.19 -45.36 -29.00
CA ASP A 303 -7.38 -44.51 -28.93
C ASP A 303 -8.19 -44.83 -27.65
N PRO A 304 -8.97 -43.87 -27.11
CA PRO A 304 -9.78 -44.12 -25.93
C PRO A 304 -10.90 -45.14 -26.22
N LEU A 305 -11.24 -45.95 -25.22
CA LEU A 305 -12.39 -46.85 -25.32
C LEU A 305 -13.70 -46.05 -25.24
N PHE A 306 -14.65 -46.32 -26.14
CA PHE A 306 -16.00 -45.75 -26.08
C PHE A 306 -16.77 -46.37 -24.92
N ALA A 307 -17.08 -45.62 -23.85
CA ALA A 307 -17.73 -46.18 -22.65
C ALA A 307 -19.20 -46.55 -22.86
N CYS A 308 -19.87 -45.90 -23.82
CA CYS A 308 -21.26 -46.13 -24.24
C CYS A 308 -21.43 -47.36 -25.13
N ARG A 309 -20.33 -48.00 -25.57
CA ARG A 309 -20.40 -49.13 -26.48
C ARG A 309 -21.18 -50.30 -25.84
N ILE A 310 -22.23 -50.77 -26.52
CA ILE A 310 -23.08 -51.86 -26.01
C ILE A 310 -22.25 -53.15 -25.80
N GLY A 311 -22.27 -53.69 -24.59
CA GLY A 311 -21.45 -54.85 -24.20
C GLY A 311 -20.12 -54.51 -23.51
N GLY A 312 -19.84 -53.23 -23.29
CA GLY A 312 -18.72 -52.73 -22.47
C GLY A 312 -17.72 -51.89 -23.28
N PRO A 313 -16.85 -51.11 -22.59
CA PRO A 313 -15.90 -50.23 -23.26
C PRO A 313 -15.00 -50.99 -24.25
N ALA A 314 -15.01 -50.56 -25.51
CA ALA A 314 -14.13 -51.11 -26.55
C ALA A 314 -13.73 -50.05 -27.57
N GLN A 315 -12.77 -50.40 -28.43
CA GLN A 315 -12.31 -49.54 -29.52
C GLN A 315 -13.35 -49.43 -30.63
N GLY A 316 -13.41 -48.26 -31.28
CA GLY A 316 -14.13 -48.04 -32.53
C GLY A 316 -13.36 -48.59 -33.74
N PHE A 317 -14.05 -48.81 -34.86
CA PHE A 317 -13.42 -49.24 -36.11
C PHE A 317 -13.26 -48.08 -37.10
N GLY A 318 -12.03 -47.86 -37.58
CA GLY A 318 -11.73 -46.73 -38.47
C GLY A 318 -12.01 -45.40 -37.79
N THR A 319 -11.26 -45.10 -36.73
CA THR A 319 -11.44 -43.89 -35.92
C THR A 319 -11.00 -42.67 -36.71
N ILE A 320 -11.82 -41.63 -36.70
CA ILE A 320 -11.49 -40.34 -37.28
C ILE A 320 -11.83 -39.24 -36.29
N TRP A 321 -10.95 -38.24 -36.21
CA TRP A 321 -10.96 -37.24 -35.16
C TRP A 321 -11.34 -35.86 -35.68
N PHE A 322 -12.12 -35.13 -34.89
CA PHE A 322 -12.45 -33.72 -35.09
C PHE A 322 -12.19 -32.91 -33.83
N SER A 323 -12.16 -31.59 -33.98
CA SER A 323 -12.09 -30.67 -32.84
C SER A 323 -12.99 -29.46 -33.06
N PHE A 324 -13.53 -28.88 -32.00
CA PHE A 324 -14.29 -27.64 -32.08
C PHE A 324 -14.03 -26.77 -30.85
N VAL A 325 -14.24 -25.46 -31.00
CA VAL A 325 -14.23 -24.50 -29.88
C VAL A 325 -15.67 -24.19 -29.51
N SER A 326 -16.07 -24.46 -28.27
CA SER A 326 -17.46 -24.23 -27.86
C SER A 326 -17.70 -22.75 -27.56
N PRO A 327 -18.68 -22.07 -28.18
CA PRO A 327 -19.09 -20.73 -27.80
C PRO A 327 -20.00 -20.71 -26.57
N GLY A 328 -20.72 -21.80 -26.29
CA GLY A 328 -21.64 -21.94 -25.16
C GLY A 328 -21.28 -23.13 -24.25
N THR A 329 -22.16 -23.43 -23.30
CA THR A 329 -21.98 -24.52 -22.32
C THR A 329 -22.47 -25.89 -22.80
N THR A 330 -23.04 -25.95 -24.00
CA THR A 330 -23.58 -27.17 -24.61
C THR A 330 -23.17 -27.30 -26.08
N ALA A 331 -23.04 -28.53 -26.56
CA ALA A 331 -22.87 -28.83 -27.99
C ALA A 331 -23.51 -30.17 -28.33
N THR A 332 -24.28 -30.21 -29.42
CA THR A 332 -24.91 -31.42 -29.96
C THR A 332 -24.17 -31.86 -31.22
N LEU A 333 -23.80 -33.14 -31.25
CA LEU A 333 -23.13 -33.78 -32.37
C LEU A 333 -23.97 -34.95 -32.88
N ASP A 334 -24.18 -34.99 -34.18
CA ASP A 334 -25.07 -35.93 -34.84
C ASP A 334 -24.39 -36.56 -36.06
N THR A 335 -24.41 -37.89 -36.13
CA THR A 335 -23.89 -38.62 -37.28
C THR A 335 -24.95 -39.04 -38.30
N SER A 336 -26.19 -38.60 -38.10
CA SER A 336 -27.33 -38.85 -38.98
C SER A 336 -27.06 -38.41 -40.43
N GLY A 337 -27.38 -39.30 -41.37
CA GLY A 337 -27.10 -39.10 -42.80
C GLY A 337 -25.73 -39.62 -43.23
N SER A 338 -25.05 -40.40 -42.39
CA SER A 338 -23.88 -41.17 -42.77
C SER A 338 -24.22 -42.26 -43.78
N GLY A 339 -23.27 -42.58 -44.67
CA GLY A 339 -23.39 -43.66 -45.66
C GLY A 339 -23.06 -45.05 -45.10
N VAL A 340 -22.58 -45.11 -43.86
CA VAL A 340 -22.43 -46.35 -43.08
C VAL A 340 -23.70 -46.63 -42.27
N SER A 341 -23.94 -47.90 -41.97
CA SER A 341 -25.16 -48.33 -41.28
C SER A 341 -25.15 -48.10 -39.77
N ASP A 342 -23.97 -47.97 -39.17
CA ASP A 342 -23.77 -48.09 -37.72
C ASP A 342 -22.53 -47.28 -37.26
N THR A 343 -22.69 -46.29 -36.39
CA THR A 343 -21.63 -45.35 -35.95
C THR A 343 -21.44 -45.32 -34.44
N LEU A 344 -20.25 -44.90 -34.00
CA LEU A 344 -19.90 -44.60 -32.61
C LEU A 344 -19.37 -43.17 -32.52
N LEU A 345 -19.77 -42.43 -31.49
CA LEU A 345 -19.44 -41.01 -31.31
C LEU A 345 -19.09 -40.68 -29.87
N ALA A 346 -17.97 -39.98 -29.65
CA ALA A 346 -17.57 -39.52 -28.32
C ALA A 346 -16.98 -38.11 -28.36
N VAL A 347 -17.21 -37.35 -27.28
CA VAL A 347 -16.70 -36.00 -27.05
C VAL A 347 -15.79 -36.01 -25.82
N TYR A 348 -14.62 -35.40 -25.94
CA TYR A 348 -13.59 -35.39 -24.91
C TYR A 348 -13.09 -33.98 -24.60
N SER A 349 -12.73 -33.75 -23.33
CA SER A 349 -11.86 -32.65 -22.90
C SER A 349 -10.41 -33.12 -22.79
N GLY A 350 -9.49 -32.15 -22.74
CA GLY A 350 -8.06 -32.40 -22.57
C GLY A 350 -7.29 -32.46 -23.88
N VAL A 351 -6.11 -33.07 -23.83
CA VAL A 351 -5.18 -33.21 -24.96
C VAL A 351 -5.02 -34.68 -25.32
N CYS A 352 -4.62 -34.97 -26.56
CA CYS A 352 -4.39 -36.33 -27.03
C CYS A 352 -3.41 -37.07 -26.09
N GLY A 353 -3.75 -38.30 -25.71
CA GLY A 353 -3.01 -39.11 -24.72
C GLY A 353 -3.43 -38.89 -23.25
N ALA A 354 -4.22 -37.85 -22.95
CA ALA A 354 -4.78 -37.56 -21.63
C ALA A 354 -6.21 -37.02 -21.73
N LEU A 355 -7.04 -37.69 -22.55
CA LEU A 355 -8.42 -37.28 -22.80
C LEU A 355 -9.37 -37.77 -21.70
N THR A 356 -10.35 -36.93 -21.34
CA THR A 356 -11.46 -37.31 -20.45
C THR A 356 -12.77 -37.27 -21.24
N GLN A 357 -13.52 -38.37 -21.27
CA GLN A 357 -14.78 -38.45 -21.99
C GLN A 357 -15.86 -37.64 -21.28
N ILE A 358 -16.50 -36.72 -22.00
CA ILE A 358 -17.58 -35.86 -21.51
C ILE A 358 -18.92 -36.51 -21.80
N ALA A 359 -19.08 -36.98 -23.05
CA ALA A 359 -20.30 -37.58 -23.52
C ALA A 359 -19.95 -38.57 -24.63
N CYS A 360 -20.72 -39.63 -24.78
CA CYS A 360 -20.61 -40.51 -25.93
C CYS A 360 -21.94 -41.21 -26.21
N ASP A 361 -22.10 -41.67 -27.44
CA ASP A 361 -23.29 -42.37 -27.91
C ASP A 361 -22.96 -43.38 -29.02
N ASP A 362 -23.86 -44.33 -29.20
CA ASP A 362 -23.84 -45.41 -30.21
C ASP A 362 -25.03 -45.24 -31.17
N ASP A 363 -26.26 -45.32 -30.64
CA ASP A 363 -27.49 -45.53 -31.44
C ASP A 363 -28.60 -44.46 -31.22
N ALA A 364 -28.33 -43.31 -30.60
CA ALA A 364 -29.41 -42.35 -30.26
C ALA A 364 -29.87 -41.46 -31.43
N GLY A 365 -29.20 -41.52 -32.59
CA GLY A 365 -29.54 -40.78 -33.81
C GLY A 365 -30.44 -41.56 -34.77
N ALA A 366 -30.37 -41.24 -36.07
CA ALA A 366 -31.22 -41.87 -37.08
C ALA A 366 -30.77 -43.30 -37.42
N GLY A 367 -31.54 -44.30 -37.02
CA GLY A 367 -31.21 -45.72 -37.27
C GLY A 367 -30.29 -46.27 -36.20
N LEU A 368 -29.11 -46.74 -36.59
CA LEU A 368 -28.00 -47.13 -35.68
C LEU A 368 -26.88 -46.08 -35.74
N GLN A 369 -27.23 -44.82 -35.94
CA GLN A 369 -26.25 -43.73 -36.01
C GLN A 369 -26.28 -42.98 -34.69
N SER A 370 -25.15 -42.43 -34.27
CA SER A 370 -25.01 -41.77 -32.97
C SER A 370 -25.46 -40.31 -32.96
N LEU A 371 -26.04 -39.87 -31.84
CA LEU A 371 -26.42 -38.50 -31.52
C LEU A 371 -26.12 -38.21 -30.03
N VAL A 372 -25.30 -37.20 -29.75
CA VAL A 372 -24.92 -36.87 -28.37
C VAL A 372 -24.98 -35.37 -28.11
N THR A 373 -25.44 -34.98 -26.91
CA THR A 373 -25.36 -33.60 -26.41
C THR A 373 -24.39 -33.55 -25.24
N ALA A 374 -23.24 -32.91 -25.45
CA ALA A 374 -22.30 -32.59 -24.39
C ALA A 374 -22.78 -31.36 -23.61
N THR A 375 -22.72 -31.40 -22.29
CA THR A 375 -23.11 -30.32 -21.38
C THR A 375 -21.95 -29.98 -20.43
N GLY A 376 -22.01 -28.83 -19.75
CA GLY A 376 -20.93 -28.39 -18.86
C GLY A 376 -19.65 -28.00 -19.61
N LEU A 377 -19.78 -27.61 -20.88
CA LEU A 377 -18.66 -27.10 -21.66
C LEU A 377 -18.27 -25.70 -21.16
N THR A 378 -16.99 -25.37 -21.26
CA THR A 378 -16.46 -24.05 -20.96
C THR A 378 -16.37 -23.27 -22.28
N PRO A 379 -17.06 -22.13 -22.41
CA PRO A 379 -16.91 -21.26 -23.57
C PRO A 379 -15.44 -20.93 -23.86
N GLY A 380 -15.03 -21.00 -25.13
CA GLY A 380 -13.66 -20.76 -25.58
C GLY A 380 -12.72 -21.97 -25.49
N ASN A 381 -13.08 -23.03 -24.76
CA ASN A 381 -12.25 -24.24 -24.71
C ASN A 381 -12.40 -25.09 -25.98
N THR A 382 -11.31 -25.78 -26.33
CA THR A 382 -11.28 -26.72 -27.46
C THR A 382 -11.59 -28.14 -26.99
N TYR A 383 -12.51 -28.80 -27.69
CA TYR A 383 -12.92 -30.18 -27.43
C TYR A 383 -12.48 -31.10 -28.58
N ARG A 384 -12.30 -32.40 -28.29
CA ARG A 384 -12.00 -33.44 -29.28
C ARG A 384 -13.21 -34.33 -29.48
N VAL A 385 -13.41 -34.77 -30.70
CA VAL A 385 -14.53 -35.62 -31.10
C VAL A 385 -13.95 -36.82 -31.82
N GLU A 386 -14.30 -38.00 -31.37
CA GLU A 386 -13.93 -39.26 -31.99
C GLU A 386 -15.17 -39.85 -32.65
N VAL A 387 -15.06 -40.20 -33.94
CA VAL A 387 -16.13 -40.85 -34.69
C VAL A 387 -15.59 -42.12 -35.31
N ALA A 388 -16.34 -43.21 -35.19
CA ALA A 388 -15.93 -44.51 -35.71
C ALA A 388 -17.13 -45.30 -36.24
N GLY A 389 -16.86 -46.40 -36.94
CA GLY A 389 -17.86 -47.44 -37.18
C GLY A 389 -17.95 -48.39 -35.99
N TRP A 390 -19.14 -48.94 -35.73
CA TRP A 390 -19.34 -49.94 -34.68
C TRP A 390 -18.55 -51.24 -34.86
N SER A 391 -18.33 -51.63 -36.13
CA SER A 391 -17.71 -52.89 -36.54
C SER A 391 -16.81 -52.71 -37.76
N SER A 392 -15.96 -53.69 -38.06
CA SER A 392 -15.12 -53.70 -39.27
C SER A 392 -15.91 -53.69 -40.59
N THR A 393 -17.22 -53.91 -40.55
CA THR A 393 -18.11 -53.81 -41.73
C THR A 393 -18.77 -52.43 -41.87
N SER A 394 -18.65 -51.56 -40.87
CA SER A 394 -19.24 -50.21 -40.84
C SER A 394 -18.23 -49.14 -41.27
N LEU A 395 -17.52 -49.39 -42.38
CA LEU A 395 -16.48 -48.51 -42.92
C LEU A 395 -16.95 -47.88 -44.23
N GLY A 396 -16.84 -46.55 -44.35
CA GLY A 396 -17.37 -45.80 -45.48
C GLY A 396 -17.50 -44.31 -45.20
N SER A 397 -18.50 -43.68 -45.83
CA SER A 397 -18.74 -42.24 -45.66
C SER A 397 -19.46 -41.95 -44.34
N ILE A 398 -18.90 -41.08 -43.51
CA ILE A 398 -19.46 -40.58 -42.26
C ILE A 398 -19.78 -39.09 -42.41
N THR A 399 -20.98 -38.69 -42.05
CA THR A 399 -21.41 -37.30 -41.93
C THR A 399 -21.44 -36.96 -40.45
N LEU A 400 -20.79 -35.86 -40.04
CA LEU A 400 -20.85 -35.33 -38.67
C LEU A 400 -21.40 -33.91 -38.72
N SER A 401 -22.49 -33.66 -38.02
CA SER A 401 -23.09 -32.33 -37.83
C SER A 401 -22.85 -31.85 -36.40
N LEU A 402 -22.41 -30.60 -36.25
CA LEU A 402 -22.17 -29.95 -34.96
C LEU A 402 -23.11 -28.75 -34.82
N THR A 403 -23.90 -28.72 -33.75
CA THR A 403 -24.69 -27.55 -33.33
C THR A 403 -24.24 -27.13 -31.94
N CYS A 404 -23.79 -25.89 -31.80
CA CYS A 404 -23.31 -25.38 -30.52
C CYS A 404 -24.40 -24.55 -29.83
N GLY A 405 -24.47 -24.61 -28.50
CA GLY A 405 -25.29 -23.71 -27.72
C GLY A 405 -24.89 -22.25 -27.96
N ALA A 406 -25.85 -21.34 -27.79
CA ALA A 406 -25.56 -19.91 -27.88
C ALA A 406 -24.50 -19.52 -26.83
N PRO A 407 -23.61 -18.57 -27.14
CA PRO A 407 -22.75 -17.99 -26.11
C PRO A 407 -23.61 -17.33 -25.02
N PRO A 408 -23.17 -17.34 -23.76
CA PRO A 408 -23.84 -16.58 -22.71
C PRO A 408 -23.87 -15.10 -23.08
N THR A 409 -24.99 -14.44 -22.81
CA THR A 409 -25.19 -13.01 -23.11
C THR A 409 -24.46 -12.21 -22.02
N PRO A 410 -23.38 -11.46 -22.36
CA PRO A 410 -22.52 -10.86 -21.34
C PRO A 410 -23.28 -10.05 -20.30
N GLY A 411 -23.08 -10.37 -19.02
CA GLY A 411 -23.72 -9.69 -17.90
C GLY A 411 -25.17 -10.10 -17.64
N ASN A 412 -25.73 -11.08 -18.32
CA ASN A 412 -27.06 -11.59 -17.95
C ASN A 412 -27.02 -12.35 -16.61
N ASP A 413 -25.89 -12.98 -16.27
CA ASP A 413 -25.69 -13.69 -15.02
C ASP A 413 -24.45 -13.17 -14.27
N CYS A 414 -24.35 -13.38 -12.96
CA CYS A 414 -23.15 -12.96 -12.21
C CYS A 414 -21.88 -13.71 -12.64
N ALA A 415 -22.00 -14.88 -13.28
CA ALA A 415 -20.86 -15.66 -13.77
C ALA A 415 -20.18 -15.01 -14.99
N ASP A 416 -20.94 -14.28 -15.81
CA ASP A 416 -20.46 -13.59 -17.01
C ASP A 416 -20.52 -12.06 -16.89
N ALA A 417 -20.51 -11.57 -15.64
CA ALA A 417 -20.54 -10.15 -15.32
C ALA A 417 -19.52 -9.33 -16.13
N ILE A 418 -20.00 -8.22 -16.70
CA ILE A 418 -19.21 -7.32 -17.54
C ILE A 418 -18.14 -6.65 -16.68
N LEU A 419 -16.86 -6.83 -17.02
CA LEU A 419 -15.77 -6.14 -16.32
C LEU A 419 -15.69 -4.67 -16.78
N THR A 420 -15.85 -3.76 -15.83
CA THR A 420 -15.75 -2.31 -16.02
C THR A 420 -14.64 -1.79 -15.10
N ALA A 421 -13.74 -0.97 -15.63
CA ALA A 421 -12.67 -0.39 -14.82
C ALA A 421 -13.20 0.78 -13.98
N CYS A 422 -12.53 1.10 -12.87
CA CYS A 422 -12.70 2.42 -12.25
C CYS A 422 -12.41 3.53 -13.26
N ASP A 423 -13.07 4.68 -13.07
CA ASP A 423 -13.02 5.88 -13.91
C ASP A 423 -13.38 5.62 -15.37
N SER A 424 -14.35 4.72 -15.57
CA SER A 424 -14.84 4.34 -16.88
C SER A 424 -16.34 4.07 -16.86
N SER A 425 -16.93 3.99 -18.06
CA SER A 425 -18.33 3.63 -18.21
C SER A 425 -18.51 2.42 -19.11
N ALA A 426 -19.54 1.63 -18.80
CA ALA A 426 -19.98 0.51 -19.61
C ALA A 426 -21.40 0.76 -20.11
N THR A 427 -21.66 0.37 -21.37
CA THR A 427 -22.99 0.46 -21.98
C THR A 427 -23.43 -0.92 -22.44
N TRP A 428 -24.71 -1.25 -22.19
CA TRP A 428 -25.31 -2.53 -22.56
C TRP A 428 -26.81 -2.36 -22.80
N ASN A 429 -27.47 -3.42 -23.28
CA ASN A 429 -28.90 -3.43 -23.48
C ASN A 429 -29.55 -4.65 -22.81
N ASN A 430 -30.35 -4.43 -21.78
CA ASN A 430 -30.98 -5.48 -20.98
C ASN A 430 -32.41 -5.85 -21.42
N SER A 431 -32.87 -5.39 -22.60
CA SER A 431 -34.24 -5.65 -23.09
C SER A 431 -34.56 -7.13 -23.36
N THR A 432 -33.55 -7.98 -23.46
CA THR A 432 -33.70 -9.44 -23.65
C THR A 432 -33.19 -10.25 -22.47
N TYR A 433 -32.75 -9.59 -21.40
CA TYR A 433 -32.14 -10.25 -20.25
C TYR A 433 -33.24 -10.84 -19.36
N THR A 434 -32.94 -11.96 -18.75
CA THR A 434 -33.85 -12.64 -17.83
C THR A 434 -33.64 -12.12 -16.42
N THR A 435 -34.71 -11.93 -15.65
CA THR A 435 -34.57 -11.81 -14.19
C THR A 435 -34.47 -13.23 -13.60
N ASP A 436 -33.28 -13.65 -13.18
CA ASP A 436 -33.12 -14.92 -12.48
C ASP A 436 -33.77 -14.82 -11.08
N ALA A 437 -34.53 -15.85 -10.69
CA ALA A 437 -35.12 -15.92 -9.37
C ALA A 437 -34.06 -16.09 -8.24
N LEU A 438 -32.84 -16.47 -8.61
CA LEU A 438 -31.68 -16.61 -7.72
C LEU A 438 -30.85 -15.32 -7.58
N ASP A 439 -31.11 -14.30 -8.40
CA ASP A 439 -30.48 -13.00 -8.21
C ASP A 439 -30.89 -12.40 -6.85
N PRO A 440 -30.00 -11.67 -6.14
CA PRO A 440 -30.38 -10.99 -4.91
C PRO A 440 -31.50 -9.97 -5.15
N ALA A 441 -32.41 -9.88 -4.20
CA ALA A 441 -33.42 -8.83 -4.17
C ALA A 441 -32.80 -7.53 -3.66
N TYR A 442 -33.08 -6.40 -4.32
CA TYR A 442 -32.61 -5.08 -3.93
C TYR A 442 -33.19 -4.67 -2.58
N SER A 443 -32.33 -4.33 -1.62
CA SER A 443 -32.76 -3.85 -0.29
C SER A 443 -33.42 -2.46 -0.34
N CYS A 444 -33.02 -1.64 -1.32
CA CYS A 444 -33.43 -0.25 -1.48
C CYS A 444 -34.72 -0.07 -2.31
N ARG A 445 -35.25 -1.13 -2.92
CA ARG A 445 -36.45 -1.05 -3.75
C ARG A 445 -37.66 -0.55 -2.95
N PHE A 446 -38.48 0.35 -3.50
CA PHE A 446 -39.72 0.77 -2.82
C PHE A 446 -40.62 -0.42 -2.41
N GLY A 447 -40.92 -0.52 -1.11
CA GLY A 447 -41.64 -1.65 -0.50
C GLY A 447 -40.79 -2.91 -0.24
N SER A 448 -39.48 -2.74 -0.03
CA SER A 448 -38.41 -3.75 0.01
C SER A 448 -38.56 -4.91 1.00
N PRO A 449 -37.81 -6.02 0.77
CA PRO A 449 -36.93 -6.31 -0.39
C PRO A 449 -37.70 -6.81 -1.64
N GLY A 450 -37.21 -6.54 -2.85
CA GLY A 450 -37.84 -7.04 -4.09
C GLY A 450 -36.92 -7.11 -5.31
N GLN A 451 -37.37 -7.83 -6.35
CA GLN A 451 -36.62 -8.06 -7.59
C GLN A 451 -36.78 -6.94 -8.62
N GLY A 452 -35.75 -6.74 -9.43
CA GLY A 452 -35.78 -5.86 -10.61
C GLY A 452 -36.05 -6.59 -11.93
N PHE A 453 -36.21 -5.83 -13.00
CA PHE A 453 -36.48 -6.35 -14.34
C PHE A 453 -35.25 -6.28 -15.24
N GLY A 454 -34.94 -7.39 -15.92
CA GLY A 454 -33.77 -7.49 -16.79
C GLY A 454 -32.48 -7.24 -16.02
N THR A 455 -32.30 -7.94 -14.90
CA THR A 455 -31.12 -7.84 -14.05
C THR A 455 -29.86 -8.05 -14.87
N THR A 456 -28.89 -7.15 -14.68
CA THR A 456 -27.61 -7.16 -15.37
C THR A 456 -26.50 -7.11 -14.34
N TRP A 457 -25.50 -7.92 -14.53
CA TRP A 457 -24.33 -8.03 -13.68
C TRP A 457 -23.11 -7.40 -14.35
N LEU A 458 -22.47 -6.50 -13.61
CA LEU A 458 -21.15 -5.96 -13.91
C LEU A 458 -20.22 -6.28 -12.73
N LYS A 459 -18.93 -6.07 -12.94
CA LYS A 459 -17.92 -6.17 -11.89
C LYS A 459 -16.80 -5.18 -12.14
N PHE A 460 -16.17 -4.72 -11.07
CA PHE A 460 -14.99 -3.86 -11.13
C PHE A 460 -13.97 -4.29 -10.08
N VAL A 461 -12.70 -3.95 -10.32
CA VAL A 461 -11.65 -4.09 -9.32
C VAL A 461 -11.50 -2.74 -8.65
N ALA A 462 -11.72 -2.68 -7.34
CA ALA A 462 -11.61 -1.44 -6.59
C ALA A 462 -10.17 -0.91 -6.68
N THR A 463 -10.01 0.34 -7.12
CA THR A 463 -8.71 1.04 -7.12
C THR A 463 -8.58 1.97 -5.93
N ASP A 464 -9.69 2.22 -5.22
CA ASP A 464 -9.78 3.01 -4.01
C ASP A 464 -10.68 2.28 -2.98
N THR A 465 -10.72 2.78 -1.75
CA THR A 465 -11.59 2.32 -0.65
C THR A 465 -13.05 2.75 -0.80
N SER A 466 -13.35 3.59 -1.78
CA SER A 466 -14.71 3.94 -2.16
C SER A 466 -14.88 4.00 -3.68
N ALA A 467 -16.12 3.88 -4.16
CA ALA A 467 -16.46 4.07 -5.56
C ALA A 467 -17.86 4.67 -5.70
N LEU A 468 -17.99 5.71 -6.50
CA LEU A 468 -19.28 6.24 -6.94
C LEU A 468 -19.72 5.47 -8.18
N LEU A 469 -20.93 4.91 -8.12
CA LEU A 469 -21.54 4.20 -9.23
C LEU A 469 -22.87 4.87 -9.57
N ASP A 470 -23.06 5.21 -10.84
CA ASP A 470 -24.28 5.88 -11.29
C ASP A 470 -24.78 5.36 -12.64
N THR A 471 -26.09 5.47 -12.84
CA THR A 471 -26.77 5.13 -14.10
C THR A 471 -27.27 6.37 -14.86
N ILE A 472 -26.80 7.56 -14.46
CA ILE A 472 -27.31 8.86 -14.89
C ILE A 472 -27.06 9.08 -16.38
N ALA A 473 -25.95 8.57 -16.91
CA ALA A 473 -25.64 8.63 -18.35
C ALA A 473 -26.46 7.64 -19.22
N GLY A 474 -27.35 6.83 -18.60
CA GLY A 474 -28.20 5.86 -19.27
C GLY A 474 -29.40 6.46 -20.01
N ALA A 475 -29.99 5.68 -20.92
CA ALA A 475 -31.24 6.06 -21.60
C ALA A 475 -32.50 5.52 -20.90
N VAL A 476 -32.34 4.57 -19.98
CA VAL A 476 -33.40 4.09 -19.08
C VAL A 476 -33.70 5.17 -18.05
N ASN A 477 -34.99 5.37 -17.74
CA ASN A 477 -35.42 6.47 -16.87
C ASN A 477 -35.58 6.04 -15.41
N ASP A 478 -35.83 4.77 -15.14
CA ASP A 478 -36.12 4.24 -13.81
C ASP A 478 -35.25 3.00 -13.56
N THR A 479 -34.17 3.17 -12.80
CA THR A 479 -33.13 2.14 -12.59
C THR A 479 -33.04 1.74 -11.12
N MET A 480 -32.51 0.55 -10.87
CA MET A 480 -32.07 0.11 -9.54
C MET A 480 -30.62 -0.38 -9.63
N LEU A 481 -29.82 -0.04 -8.62
CA LEU A 481 -28.39 -0.28 -8.55
C LEU A 481 -28.00 -0.83 -7.18
N ALA A 482 -27.25 -1.94 -7.14
CA ALA A 482 -26.70 -2.50 -5.91
C ALA A 482 -25.27 -3.00 -6.12
N VAL A 483 -24.42 -2.80 -5.11
CA VAL A 483 -23.02 -3.18 -5.09
C VAL A 483 -22.81 -4.28 -4.05
N TYR A 484 -22.07 -5.32 -4.41
CA TYR A 484 -21.89 -6.52 -3.59
C TYR A 484 -20.42 -6.92 -3.47
N SER A 485 -20.06 -7.40 -2.29
CA SER A 485 -18.85 -8.23 -2.07
C SER A 485 -19.18 -9.72 -2.13
N GLY A 486 -18.16 -10.55 -2.29
CA GLY A 486 -18.27 -12.01 -2.31
C GLY A 486 -18.19 -12.60 -3.70
N THR A 487 -18.86 -13.73 -3.91
CA THR A 487 -18.83 -14.49 -5.18
C THR A 487 -20.25 -14.77 -5.65
N CYS A 488 -20.41 -14.96 -6.96
CA CYS A 488 -21.70 -15.34 -7.58
C CYS A 488 -22.42 -16.46 -6.80
N GLY A 489 -23.63 -16.17 -6.30
CA GLY A 489 -24.43 -17.05 -5.44
C GLY A 489 -24.23 -16.91 -3.92
N ALA A 490 -23.28 -16.08 -3.47
CA ALA A 490 -22.99 -15.82 -2.06
C ALA A 490 -22.52 -14.36 -1.88
N PHE A 491 -23.42 -13.42 -2.17
CA PHE A 491 -23.16 -11.99 -2.12
C PHE A 491 -23.54 -11.37 -0.77
N THR A 492 -22.77 -10.36 -0.36
CA THR A 492 -23.12 -9.43 0.73
C THR A 492 -23.26 -8.04 0.14
N GLU A 493 -24.46 -7.45 0.25
CA GLU A 493 -24.75 -6.10 -0.25
C GLU A 493 -23.97 -5.07 0.56
N ILE A 494 -23.30 -4.16 -0.14
CA ILE A 494 -22.52 -3.05 0.44
C ILE A 494 -23.34 -1.77 0.38
N ALA A 495 -23.95 -1.51 -0.77
CA ALA A 495 -24.72 -0.31 -1.00
C ALA A 495 -25.79 -0.57 -2.06
N CYS A 496 -26.92 0.13 -1.96
CA CYS A 496 -28.06 0.00 -2.85
C CYS A 496 -28.72 1.36 -3.03
N ASN A 497 -29.14 1.69 -4.26
CA ASN A 497 -29.97 2.84 -4.54
C ASN A 497 -30.99 2.53 -5.66
N ASP A 498 -32.20 3.07 -5.52
CA ASP A 498 -33.31 3.01 -6.48
C ASP A 498 -33.37 4.38 -7.18
N ASP A 499 -33.75 5.41 -6.42
CA ASP A 499 -33.82 6.79 -6.89
C ASP A 499 -32.72 7.66 -6.26
N ALA A 500 -31.93 8.36 -7.09
CA ALA A 500 -31.00 9.41 -6.65
C ALA A 500 -31.14 10.69 -7.47
N VAL A 501 -31.00 10.61 -8.80
CA VAL A 501 -31.14 11.76 -9.71
C VAL A 501 -32.41 11.58 -10.54
N GLY A 502 -33.52 12.11 -10.03
CA GLY A 502 -34.85 11.78 -10.55
C GLY A 502 -35.17 10.32 -10.19
N LEU A 503 -35.43 9.49 -11.20
CA LEU A 503 -35.68 8.04 -11.04
C LEU A 503 -34.45 7.18 -11.39
N ARG A 504 -33.28 7.81 -11.57
CA ARG A 504 -32.03 7.07 -11.88
C ARG A 504 -31.22 6.88 -10.62
N SER A 505 -30.60 5.71 -10.52
CA SER A 505 -29.80 5.37 -9.34
C SER A 505 -28.38 5.90 -9.39
N GLU A 506 -27.89 6.29 -8.22
CA GLU A 506 -26.51 6.63 -7.91
C GLU A 506 -26.19 6.17 -6.48
N VAL A 507 -25.04 5.57 -6.27
CA VAL A 507 -24.61 5.13 -4.94
C VAL A 507 -23.11 5.25 -4.77
N CYS A 508 -22.67 5.81 -3.64
CA CYS A 508 -21.29 5.75 -3.19
C CYS A 508 -21.11 4.50 -2.31
N ALA A 509 -20.35 3.52 -2.81
CA ALA A 509 -19.97 2.34 -2.04
C ALA A 509 -18.66 2.60 -1.30
N THR A 510 -18.66 2.51 0.03
CA THR A 510 -17.49 2.73 0.91
C THR A 510 -17.04 1.42 1.56
N GLY A 511 -15.87 1.44 2.22
CA GLY A 511 -15.31 0.24 2.87
C GLY A 511 -14.81 -0.82 1.89
N LEU A 512 -14.48 -0.41 0.66
CA LEU A 512 -13.92 -1.29 -0.36
C LEU A 512 -12.46 -1.61 -0.02
N THR A 513 -12.03 -2.81 -0.39
CA THR A 513 -10.63 -3.25 -0.27
C THR A 513 -9.99 -3.13 -1.65
N ILE A 514 -8.97 -2.27 -1.78
CA ILE A 514 -8.24 -2.06 -3.03
C ILE A 514 -7.71 -3.39 -3.58
N GLY A 515 -7.87 -3.59 -4.89
CA GLY A 515 -7.52 -4.82 -5.59
C GLY A 515 -8.57 -5.94 -5.50
N THR A 516 -9.61 -5.78 -4.68
CA THR A 516 -10.71 -6.74 -4.60
C THR A 516 -11.73 -6.50 -5.72
N THR A 517 -12.27 -7.58 -6.28
CA THR A 517 -13.35 -7.51 -7.27
C THR A 517 -14.71 -7.41 -6.56
N TYR A 518 -15.49 -6.41 -6.95
CA TYR A 518 -16.86 -6.19 -6.50
C TYR A 518 -17.83 -6.39 -7.65
N TYR A 519 -19.05 -6.82 -7.34
CA TYR A 519 -20.11 -7.09 -8.30
C TYR A 519 -21.19 -6.02 -8.20
N VAL A 520 -21.76 -5.64 -9.34
CA VAL A 520 -22.77 -4.59 -9.45
C VAL A 520 -23.98 -5.18 -10.16
N GLN A 521 -25.14 -5.10 -9.54
CA GLN A 521 -26.42 -5.51 -10.12
C GLN A 521 -27.18 -4.26 -10.54
N VAL A 522 -27.51 -4.15 -11.82
CA VAL A 522 -28.28 -3.05 -12.40
C VAL A 522 -29.54 -3.61 -13.05
N SER A 523 -30.69 -2.97 -12.81
CA SER A 523 -31.96 -3.39 -13.42
C SER A 523 -32.90 -2.21 -13.64
N GLY A 524 -33.97 -2.43 -14.39
CA GLY A 524 -35.10 -1.51 -14.41
C GLY A 524 -36.03 -1.75 -13.23
N PHE A 525 -36.63 -0.70 -12.67
CA PHE A 525 -37.61 -0.82 -11.59
C PHE A 525 -38.88 -1.59 -12.04
N GLY A 526 -39.34 -1.33 -13.26
CA GLY A 526 -40.47 -1.97 -13.91
C GLY A 526 -40.13 -2.68 -15.22
N ALA A 527 -41.06 -3.51 -15.71
CA ALA A 527 -40.88 -4.26 -16.97
C ALA A 527 -40.80 -3.37 -18.22
N LEU A 528 -41.18 -2.08 -18.13
CA LEU A 528 -41.06 -1.10 -19.21
C LEU A 528 -39.75 -0.31 -19.14
N ASP A 529 -39.00 -0.45 -18.05
CA ASP A 529 -37.79 0.31 -17.75
C ASP A 529 -36.54 -0.51 -18.09
N VAL A 530 -36.63 -1.32 -19.15
CA VAL A 530 -35.51 -2.07 -19.73
C VAL A 530 -35.11 -1.45 -21.07
N GLY A 531 -33.83 -1.51 -21.42
CA GLY A 531 -33.31 -0.90 -22.62
C GLY A 531 -31.81 -0.65 -22.57
N SER A 532 -31.37 0.44 -23.20
CA SER A 532 -29.97 0.82 -23.24
C SER A 532 -29.56 1.49 -21.92
N ASN A 533 -28.71 0.82 -21.15
CA ASN A 533 -28.19 1.29 -19.88
C ASN A 533 -26.73 1.75 -20.03
N THR A 534 -26.33 2.64 -19.15
CA THR A 534 -24.95 3.06 -18.94
C THR A 534 -24.69 3.01 -17.43
N LEU A 535 -23.59 2.39 -17.02
CA LEU A 535 -23.06 2.49 -15.65
C LEU A 535 -21.74 3.24 -15.75
N THR A 536 -21.59 4.30 -14.97
CA THR A 536 -20.30 4.95 -14.73
C THR A 536 -19.79 4.49 -13.37
N ILE A 537 -18.49 4.21 -13.29
CA ILE A 537 -17.80 3.89 -12.03
C ILE A 537 -16.68 4.90 -11.89
N GLN A 538 -16.67 5.66 -10.79
CA GLN A 538 -15.62 6.59 -10.43
C GLN A 538 -14.99 6.16 -9.10
N CYS A 539 -13.66 6.12 -9.02
CA CYS A 539 -12.93 5.73 -7.81
C CYS A 539 -11.87 6.79 -7.49
N PRO A 540 -11.86 7.42 -6.29
CA PRO A 540 -12.82 7.28 -5.18
C PRO A 540 -14.19 7.91 -5.47
N CYS A 541 -15.12 7.77 -4.51
CA CYS A 541 -16.26 8.68 -4.46
C CYS A 541 -15.76 10.14 -4.39
N PRO A 542 -16.48 11.10 -5.02
CA PRO A 542 -16.21 12.51 -4.84
C PRO A 542 -16.22 12.88 -3.35
N ALA A 543 -15.19 13.59 -2.90
CA ALA A 543 -15.17 14.12 -1.55
C ALA A 543 -16.30 15.17 -1.38
N PRO A 544 -16.93 15.23 -0.20
CA PRO A 544 -17.79 16.36 0.13
C PRO A 544 -17.04 17.70 0.02
N PRO A 545 -17.75 18.83 -0.15
CA PRO A 545 -17.14 20.15 -0.12
C PRO A 545 -16.29 20.37 1.15
N ALA A 546 -15.22 21.16 1.08
CA ALA A 546 -14.33 21.37 2.24
C ALA A 546 -15.04 21.97 3.46
N ASN A 547 -16.13 22.71 3.22
CA ASN A 547 -16.98 23.34 4.22
C ASN A 547 -18.28 22.56 4.48
N ASP A 548 -18.27 21.24 4.26
CA ASP A 548 -19.42 20.38 4.52
C ASP A 548 -19.77 20.31 6.01
N ASP A 549 -18.77 20.38 6.89
CA ASP A 549 -18.97 20.37 8.34
C ASP A 549 -18.92 21.78 8.94
N CYS A 550 -19.67 22.00 10.03
CA CYS A 550 -19.62 23.27 10.77
C CYS A 550 -18.18 23.61 11.24
N ALA A 551 -17.41 22.60 11.67
CA ALA A 551 -16.06 22.81 12.18
C ALA A 551 -15.09 23.34 11.10
N THR A 552 -15.39 23.11 9.83
CA THR A 552 -14.61 23.56 8.67
C THR A 552 -15.32 24.68 7.90
N ALA A 553 -16.29 25.36 8.52
CA ALA A 553 -17.05 26.44 7.91
C ALA A 553 -16.15 27.48 7.24
N GLU A 554 -16.39 27.75 5.94
CA GLU A 554 -15.58 28.68 5.16
C GLU A 554 -15.79 30.12 5.64
N GLU A 555 -14.71 30.84 5.96
CA GLU A 555 -14.78 32.22 6.46
C GLU A 555 -15.14 33.22 5.35
N ILE A 556 -16.22 33.97 5.56
CA ILE A 556 -16.56 35.17 4.79
C ILE A 556 -15.79 36.36 5.35
N ALA A 557 -14.57 36.56 4.84
CA ALA A 557 -13.62 37.54 5.36
C ALA A 557 -14.01 39.02 5.16
N SER A 558 -14.93 39.33 4.23
CA SER A 558 -15.36 40.71 3.98
C SER A 558 -16.75 40.78 3.35
N LEU A 559 -17.52 41.83 3.70
CA LEU A 559 -18.86 42.07 3.15
C LEU A 559 -18.88 43.32 2.24
N PRO A 560 -19.70 43.32 1.17
CA PRO A 560 -20.56 42.22 0.71
C PRO A 560 -19.75 41.09 0.06
N ALA A 561 -20.21 39.87 0.24
CA ALA A 561 -19.66 38.66 -0.37
C ALA A 561 -20.69 37.97 -1.26
N SER A 562 -20.19 37.29 -2.29
CA SER A 562 -20.98 36.43 -3.17
C SER A 562 -20.16 35.20 -3.48
N VAL A 563 -20.57 34.06 -2.93
CA VAL A 563 -19.86 32.77 -3.05
C VAL A 563 -20.72 31.78 -3.82
N THR A 564 -20.10 30.91 -4.59
CA THR A 564 -20.79 29.89 -5.38
C THR A 564 -20.16 28.54 -5.09
N PHE A 565 -20.98 27.57 -4.72
CA PHE A 565 -20.55 26.22 -4.35
C PHE A 565 -21.50 25.18 -4.97
N ASP A 566 -21.08 23.92 -4.98
CA ASP A 566 -21.89 22.78 -5.44
C ASP A 566 -22.11 21.84 -4.25
N ASN A 567 -23.37 21.57 -3.92
CA ASN A 567 -23.72 20.74 -2.77
C ASN A 567 -24.06 19.30 -3.13
N SER A 568 -23.78 18.84 -4.37
CA SER A 568 -24.13 17.49 -4.82
C SER A 568 -23.57 16.36 -3.95
N PHE A 569 -22.37 16.57 -3.38
CA PHE A 569 -21.70 15.60 -2.52
C PHE A 569 -21.64 16.02 -1.05
N ALA A 570 -22.33 17.10 -0.69
CA ALA A 570 -22.46 17.49 0.71
C ALA A 570 -23.16 16.38 1.51
N THR A 571 -22.83 16.26 2.78
CA THR A 571 -23.56 15.38 3.70
C THR A 571 -24.79 16.11 4.26
N ASP A 572 -25.65 15.36 4.95
CA ASP A 572 -26.83 15.94 5.60
C ASP A 572 -26.46 16.21 7.06
N ASP A 573 -26.22 17.47 7.41
CA ASP A 573 -26.08 17.83 8.82
C ASP A 573 -27.44 18.06 9.45
N SER A 574 -27.50 17.75 10.74
CA SER A 574 -28.70 17.98 11.54
C SER A 574 -28.43 19.02 12.63
N PRO A 575 -28.22 20.31 12.28
CA PRO A 575 -28.07 21.34 13.28
C PRO A 575 -29.39 21.55 14.05
N PRO A 576 -29.34 22.18 15.24
CA PRO A 576 -30.54 22.46 16.03
C PRO A 576 -31.58 23.23 15.20
N PRO A 577 -32.89 22.92 15.32
CA PRO A 577 -33.90 23.58 14.49
C PRO A 577 -33.85 25.11 14.56
N CYS A 578 -33.86 25.77 13.40
CA CYS A 578 -33.82 27.22 13.28
C CYS A 578 -34.85 27.72 12.26
N GLY A 579 -35.72 28.66 12.67
CA GLY A 579 -36.87 29.09 11.86
C GLY A 579 -37.97 28.02 11.78
N ASP A 580 -38.36 27.63 10.58
CA ASP A 580 -39.59 26.85 10.27
C ASP A 580 -39.53 25.36 10.65
N ASN A 581 -38.50 24.94 11.39
CA ASN A 581 -38.27 23.58 11.90
C ASN A 581 -38.15 22.46 10.85
N ALA A 582 -37.78 22.75 9.59
CA ALA A 582 -37.47 21.70 8.62
C ALA A 582 -36.00 21.27 8.70
N ALA A 583 -35.75 19.98 8.47
CA ALA A 583 -34.41 19.42 8.35
C ALA A 583 -33.67 20.03 7.15
N MET A 584 -32.35 20.14 7.27
CA MET A 584 -31.49 20.53 6.15
C MET A 584 -30.92 19.27 5.50
N PHE A 585 -30.74 19.32 4.18
CA PHE A 585 -30.15 18.24 3.41
C PHE A 585 -29.06 18.83 2.52
N LYS A 586 -27.97 18.10 2.32
CA LYS A 586 -26.87 18.52 1.44
C LYS A 586 -26.40 19.93 1.75
N ASN A 587 -26.20 20.23 3.03
CA ASN A 587 -25.92 21.58 3.48
C ASN A 587 -24.42 21.78 3.70
N VAL A 588 -23.95 23.00 3.48
CA VAL A 588 -22.56 23.40 3.76
C VAL A 588 -22.56 24.57 4.73
N TRP A 589 -21.39 24.93 5.25
CA TRP A 589 -21.22 25.92 6.30
C TRP A 589 -20.30 27.08 5.90
N TYR A 590 -20.68 28.27 6.32
CA TYR A 590 -19.90 29.49 6.22
C TYR A 590 -19.83 30.16 7.60
N SER A 591 -18.76 30.89 7.88
CA SER A 591 -18.67 31.72 9.09
C SER A 591 -18.50 33.20 8.73
N VAL A 592 -19.05 34.10 9.56
CA VAL A 592 -18.91 35.55 9.36
C VAL A 592 -18.83 36.26 10.71
N THR A 593 -17.93 37.25 10.81
CA THR A 593 -17.79 38.08 12.02
C THR A 593 -18.80 39.23 12.00
N GLY A 594 -19.63 39.30 13.04
CA GLY A 594 -20.61 40.35 13.25
C GLY A 594 -20.00 41.73 13.43
N THR A 595 -20.72 42.76 13.01
CA THR A 595 -20.22 44.15 12.94
C THR A 595 -21.06 45.13 13.77
N GLY A 596 -22.18 44.67 14.34
CA GLY A 596 -23.17 45.55 14.98
C GLY A 596 -24.24 46.09 14.01
N ASN A 597 -24.18 45.72 12.73
CA ASN A 597 -25.17 46.07 11.73
C ASN A 597 -26.09 44.88 11.42
N THR A 598 -27.21 45.15 10.74
CA THR A 598 -28.05 44.10 10.15
C THR A 598 -27.25 43.38 9.06
N MET A 599 -27.18 42.06 9.12
CA MET A 599 -26.61 41.21 8.08
C MET A 599 -27.72 40.45 7.37
N THR A 600 -27.52 40.19 6.08
CA THR A 600 -28.45 39.47 5.21
C THR A 600 -27.69 38.36 4.50
N ALA A 601 -28.17 37.12 4.60
CA ALA A 601 -27.71 35.98 3.82
C ALA A 601 -28.82 35.58 2.85
N SER A 602 -28.51 35.46 1.55
CA SER A 602 -29.52 35.30 0.50
C SER A 602 -29.07 34.35 -0.59
N THR A 603 -29.99 33.48 -1.01
CA THR A 603 -29.86 32.65 -2.23
C THR A 603 -30.77 33.15 -3.36
N CYS A 604 -31.39 34.33 -3.17
CA CYS A 604 -32.35 34.96 -4.10
C CYS A 604 -31.70 35.54 -5.36
N ASN A 605 -30.85 34.77 -6.02
CA ASN A 605 -30.10 35.17 -7.19
C ASN A 605 -30.28 34.16 -8.34
N ALA A 606 -29.89 34.58 -9.54
CA ALA A 606 -30.01 33.78 -10.75
C ALA A 606 -28.89 32.73 -10.91
N GLY A 607 -27.90 32.69 -10.02
CA GLY A 607 -26.78 31.75 -10.08
C GLY A 607 -27.05 30.41 -9.40
N SER A 608 -28.07 30.32 -8.55
CA SER A 608 -28.49 29.05 -7.94
C SER A 608 -29.29 28.19 -8.93
N VAL A 609 -28.82 26.96 -9.15
CA VAL A 609 -29.51 25.92 -9.95
C VAL A 609 -30.46 25.10 -9.08
N VAL A 610 -30.12 24.92 -7.79
CA VAL A 610 -31.03 24.34 -6.80
C VAL A 610 -32.27 25.22 -6.68
N THR A 611 -33.44 24.61 -6.86
CA THR A 611 -34.70 25.35 -6.98
C THR A 611 -35.35 25.66 -5.65
N ASP A 612 -35.02 24.89 -4.61
CA ASP A 612 -35.64 24.91 -3.27
C ASP A 612 -34.55 24.88 -2.18
N THR A 613 -34.10 26.07 -1.78
CA THR A 613 -32.95 26.24 -0.86
C THR A 613 -33.43 26.59 0.54
N ARG A 614 -32.65 26.23 1.56
CA ARG A 614 -32.86 26.60 2.97
C ARG A 614 -31.61 27.25 3.54
N ILE A 615 -31.76 28.33 4.32
CA ILE A 615 -30.67 28.97 5.07
C ILE A 615 -30.98 28.94 6.56
N SER A 616 -29.99 28.61 7.38
CA SER A 616 -30.06 28.80 8.84
C SER A 616 -28.79 29.48 9.34
N VAL A 617 -28.97 30.40 10.29
CA VAL A 617 -27.91 31.20 10.91
C VAL A 617 -27.87 30.90 12.39
N TYR A 618 -26.69 30.56 12.86
CA TYR A 618 -26.40 30.24 14.25
C TYR A 618 -25.30 31.16 14.80
N CYS A 619 -25.18 31.22 16.11
CA CYS A 619 -24.00 31.72 16.79
C CYS A 619 -23.63 30.80 17.96
N GLY A 620 -22.43 30.96 18.54
CA GLY A 620 -21.85 30.04 19.53
C GLY A 620 -20.70 29.26 18.91
N ASP A 621 -20.61 27.96 19.19
CA ASP A 621 -19.66 27.02 18.61
C ASP A 621 -20.39 25.82 17.96
N CYS A 622 -19.69 25.03 17.15
CA CYS A 622 -20.30 23.90 16.42
C CYS A 622 -20.85 22.78 17.30
N LEU A 623 -20.50 22.75 18.59
CA LEU A 623 -21.06 21.80 19.56
C LEU A 623 -22.29 22.39 20.28
N ASN A 624 -22.41 23.72 20.33
CA ASN A 624 -23.45 24.46 21.06
C ASN A 624 -24.05 25.59 20.20
N LEU A 625 -24.53 25.24 19.00
CA LEU A 625 -25.13 26.21 18.08
C LEU A 625 -26.45 26.77 18.64
N THR A 626 -26.52 28.09 18.75
CA THR A 626 -27.74 28.83 19.12
C THR A 626 -28.35 29.44 17.87
N CYS A 627 -29.60 29.09 17.56
CA CYS A 627 -30.33 29.64 16.41
C CYS A 627 -30.50 31.16 16.53
N VAL A 628 -30.12 31.87 15.46
CA VAL A 628 -30.26 33.32 15.30
C VAL A 628 -31.42 33.64 14.35
N GLY A 629 -31.55 32.87 13.26
CA GLY A 629 -32.63 32.99 12.30
C GLY A 629 -32.50 31.96 11.19
N GLY A 630 -33.60 31.60 10.54
CA GLY A 630 -33.60 30.69 9.40
C GLY A 630 -34.75 31.03 8.47
N ASP A 631 -34.65 30.57 7.22
CA ASP A 631 -35.62 30.81 6.16
C ASP A 631 -35.61 29.65 5.16
N ASP A 632 -36.77 29.36 4.55
CA ASP A 632 -36.92 28.39 3.45
C ASP A 632 -37.56 28.92 2.15
N ASP A 633 -38.25 30.08 2.10
CA ASP A 633 -39.04 30.46 0.90
C ASP A 633 -39.24 31.99 0.68
N ASN A 634 -38.45 32.87 1.29
CA ASN A 634 -38.91 34.24 1.55
C ASN A 634 -38.29 35.34 0.66
N CYS A 635 -37.89 35.04 -0.59
CA CYS A 635 -37.32 36.00 -1.53
C CYS A 635 -38.26 37.20 -1.89
N PRO A 636 -37.94 38.46 -1.53
CA PRO A 636 -38.89 39.57 -1.58
C PRO A 636 -39.27 40.11 -2.97
N SER A 637 -38.48 39.85 -4.03
CA SER A 637 -38.85 39.95 -5.46
C SER A 637 -37.61 39.85 -6.37
N GLY A 638 -37.60 38.89 -7.32
CA GLY A 638 -36.56 38.75 -8.35
C GLY A 638 -35.85 37.38 -8.40
N GLY A 639 -35.91 36.60 -7.31
CA GLY A 639 -35.50 35.18 -7.25
C GLY A 639 -36.65 34.20 -7.56
N GLN A 640 -36.36 32.90 -7.59
CA GLN A 640 -37.41 31.86 -7.64
C GLN A 640 -38.16 31.85 -6.30
N ILE A 641 -39.45 31.44 -6.30
CA ILE A 641 -40.31 31.51 -5.11
C ILE A 641 -39.92 30.55 -3.98
N PHE A 642 -38.98 29.64 -4.22
CA PHE A 642 -38.49 28.67 -3.23
C PHE A 642 -37.01 28.88 -2.86
N GLN A 643 -36.51 30.09 -3.06
CA GLN A 643 -35.17 30.46 -2.60
C GLN A 643 -35.27 31.19 -1.26
N SER A 644 -34.23 31.03 -0.45
CA SER A 644 -34.16 31.53 0.92
C SER A 644 -33.43 32.86 1.07
N THR A 645 -33.88 33.69 2.01
CA THR A 645 -33.16 34.86 2.51
C THR A 645 -33.45 35.11 3.98
N VAL A 646 -32.41 35.42 4.75
CA VAL A 646 -32.52 35.66 6.19
C VAL A 646 -31.77 36.92 6.59
N ASP A 647 -32.45 37.77 7.36
CA ASP A 647 -31.89 38.99 7.96
C ASP A 647 -31.75 38.79 9.47
N TRP A 648 -30.60 39.19 10.03
CA TRP A 648 -30.40 39.21 11.49
C TRP A 648 -29.61 40.42 11.94
N CYS A 649 -29.77 40.76 13.21
CA CYS A 649 -28.96 41.79 13.85
C CYS A 649 -27.71 41.18 14.46
N SER A 650 -26.55 41.52 13.90
CA SER A 650 -25.26 41.00 14.37
C SER A 650 -24.76 41.76 15.61
N GLN A 651 -24.11 41.04 16.53
CA GLN A 651 -23.31 41.62 17.60
C GLN A 651 -21.89 41.87 17.08
N ALA A 652 -21.35 43.06 17.30
CA ALA A 652 -19.99 43.39 16.85
C ALA A 652 -18.96 42.46 17.51
N GLY A 653 -18.13 41.80 16.69
CA GLY A 653 -17.09 40.86 17.12
C GLY A 653 -17.56 39.43 17.40
N ALA A 654 -18.87 39.12 17.33
CA ALA A 654 -19.36 37.76 17.50
C ALA A 654 -19.31 36.97 16.18
N THR A 655 -18.94 35.69 16.23
CA THR A 655 -18.95 34.81 15.06
C THR A 655 -20.35 34.23 14.83
N TYR A 656 -20.80 34.26 13.57
CA TYR A 656 -22.04 33.64 13.11
C TYR A 656 -21.72 32.53 12.11
N PHE A 657 -22.42 31.41 12.23
CA PHE A 657 -22.35 30.29 11.30
C PHE A 657 -23.60 30.28 10.42
N ILE A 658 -23.42 30.34 9.11
CA ILE A 658 -24.47 30.30 8.11
C ILE A 658 -24.39 28.92 7.45
N THR A 659 -25.43 28.12 7.61
CA THR A 659 -25.58 26.88 6.83
C THR A 659 -26.61 27.07 5.74
N VAL A 660 -26.31 26.51 4.57
CA VAL A 660 -27.12 26.62 3.36
C VAL A 660 -27.17 25.28 2.64
N GLY A 661 -28.36 24.84 2.25
CA GLY A 661 -28.56 23.56 1.58
C GLY A 661 -29.94 23.42 0.96
N ASN A 662 -30.39 22.20 0.79
CA ASN A 662 -31.70 21.86 0.24
C ASN A 662 -32.76 21.81 1.34
N PHE A 663 -33.99 22.21 1.00
CA PHE A 663 -35.14 22.09 1.92
C PHE A 663 -35.59 20.64 2.15
N SER A 664 -35.42 19.75 1.15
CA SER A 664 -35.84 18.35 1.24
C SER A 664 -34.82 17.39 0.65
N ALA A 665 -34.80 16.15 1.16
CA ALA A 665 -34.00 15.05 0.59
C ALA A 665 -34.34 14.74 -0.88
N THR A 666 -35.52 15.16 -1.37
CA THR A 666 -35.97 14.94 -2.76
C THR A 666 -35.63 16.11 -3.69
N THR A 667 -35.14 17.22 -3.15
CA THR A 667 -34.72 18.37 -3.93
C THR A 667 -33.40 18.03 -4.62
N THR A 668 -33.31 18.24 -5.92
CA THR A 668 -32.08 17.99 -6.69
C THR A 668 -30.98 18.94 -6.23
N SER A 669 -29.87 18.36 -5.78
CA SER A 669 -28.63 19.09 -5.44
C SER A 669 -27.96 19.70 -6.66
N GLY A 670 -27.03 20.62 -6.42
CA GLY A 670 -26.22 21.24 -7.46
C GLY A 670 -25.65 22.58 -7.02
N GLN A 671 -25.44 23.46 -7.99
CA GLN A 671 -24.85 24.78 -7.73
C GLN A 671 -25.82 25.69 -6.95
N ILE A 672 -25.31 26.30 -5.88
CA ILE A 672 -25.97 27.35 -5.08
C ILE A 672 -25.04 28.57 -5.05
N GLN A 673 -25.59 29.77 -5.21
CA GLN A 673 -24.89 31.02 -4.97
C GLN A 673 -25.46 31.68 -3.70
N LEU A 674 -24.58 31.96 -2.73
CA LEU A 674 -24.91 32.63 -1.47
C LEU A 674 -24.35 34.06 -1.48
N ASP A 675 -25.24 35.04 -1.36
CA ASP A 675 -24.91 36.45 -1.20
C ASP A 675 -25.03 36.84 0.27
N VAL A 676 -23.96 37.40 0.85
CA VAL A 676 -23.97 37.92 2.22
C VAL A 676 -23.68 39.42 2.20
N THR A 677 -24.59 40.22 2.74
CA THR A 677 -24.53 41.69 2.69
C THR A 677 -24.81 42.32 4.04
N GLU A 678 -24.52 43.62 4.14
CA GLU A 678 -24.64 44.39 5.38
C GLU A 678 -25.53 45.63 5.16
N GLY A 679 -26.36 45.92 6.16
CA GLY A 679 -27.29 47.04 6.21
C GLY A 679 -26.91 48.09 7.25
N GLY A 680 -27.93 48.71 7.85
CA GLY A 680 -27.73 49.75 8.88
C GLY A 680 -27.40 49.18 10.25
N SER A 681 -26.94 50.05 11.15
CA SER A 681 -26.71 49.71 12.56
C SER A 681 -27.97 49.17 13.23
N CYS A 682 -27.84 48.11 14.01
CA CYS A 682 -28.94 47.61 14.82
C CYS A 682 -28.42 47.01 16.13
N THR A 683 -29.28 46.29 16.87
CA THR A 683 -28.91 45.72 18.18
C THR A 683 -29.35 44.27 18.20
N ALA A 684 -28.39 43.36 18.41
CA ALA A 684 -28.64 41.93 18.47
C ALA A 684 -29.57 41.58 19.63
N THR A 685 -30.65 40.86 19.32
CA THR A 685 -31.62 40.35 20.30
C THR A 685 -31.16 39.04 20.93
N VAL A 686 -30.39 38.24 20.19
CA VAL A 686 -29.67 37.05 20.68
C VAL A 686 -28.28 37.51 21.09
N GLN A 687 -27.91 37.31 22.36
CA GLN A 687 -26.57 37.61 22.86
C GLN A 687 -25.65 36.47 22.48
N CYS A 688 -24.79 36.70 21.49
CA CYS A 688 -23.85 35.73 20.96
C CYS A 688 -22.50 35.92 21.66
N LEU A 689 -22.49 35.72 22.98
CA LEU A 689 -21.26 35.74 23.76
C LEU A 689 -20.48 34.47 23.46
N ALA A 690 -19.20 34.61 23.17
CA ALA A 690 -18.34 33.46 22.98
C ALA A 690 -18.29 32.64 24.27
N THR A 691 -18.43 31.32 24.12
CA THR A 691 -18.37 30.35 25.20
C THR A 691 -17.12 29.48 25.06
N GLY A 692 -16.63 28.99 26.18
CA GLY A 692 -15.40 28.22 26.28
C GLY A 692 -15.35 27.42 27.57
N ALA A 693 -14.39 26.52 27.67
CA ALA A 693 -14.18 25.70 28.85
C ALA A 693 -13.84 26.61 30.05
N CYS A 694 -14.56 26.40 31.14
CA CYS A 694 -14.34 27.08 32.41
C CYS A 694 -13.99 26.02 33.45
N CYS A 695 -12.77 26.08 33.97
CA CYS A 695 -12.33 25.21 35.05
C CYS A 695 -12.77 25.83 36.39
N LEU A 696 -13.77 25.22 37.03
CA LEU A 696 -14.26 25.66 38.33
C LEU A 696 -13.33 25.19 39.45
N PRO A 697 -13.26 25.90 40.59
CA PRO A 697 -12.47 25.49 41.77
C PRO A 697 -12.82 24.10 42.32
N THR A 698 -13.97 23.55 41.95
CA THR A 698 -14.40 22.19 42.33
C THR A 698 -13.76 21.08 41.49
N GLY A 699 -12.92 21.42 40.52
CA GLY A 699 -12.35 20.49 39.54
C GLY A 699 -13.31 20.11 38.40
N ALA A 700 -14.49 20.75 38.34
CA ALA A 700 -15.44 20.55 37.26
C ALA A 700 -15.16 21.49 36.10
N CYS A 701 -15.17 20.97 34.87
CA CYS A 701 -15.17 21.78 33.66
C CYS A 701 -16.61 22.03 33.20
N VAL A 702 -16.96 23.29 32.95
CA VAL A 702 -18.24 23.69 32.35
C VAL A 702 -17.99 24.59 31.14
N THR A 703 -18.73 24.40 30.06
CA THR A 703 -18.71 25.36 28.93
C THR A 703 -19.63 26.53 29.27
N THR A 704 -19.08 27.74 29.40
CA THR A 704 -19.83 28.96 29.77
C THR A 704 -19.16 30.20 29.18
N THR A 705 -19.66 31.42 29.44
CA THR A 705 -19.03 32.66 28.96
C THR A 705 -17.85 33.07 29.85
N ALA A 706 -16.93 33.89 29.34
CA ALA A 706 -15.82 34.42 30.15
C ALA A 706 -16.29 35.13 31.43
N ASP A 707 -17.36 35.92 31.33
CA ASP A 707 -17.94 36.67 32.46
C ASP A 707 -18.61 35.73 33.47
N ASP A 708 -19.35 34.72 33.01
CA ASP A 708 -19.98 33.73 33.88
C ASP A 708 -18.95 32.80 34.53
N CYS A 709 -17.84 32.52 33.84
CA CYS A 709 -16.72 31.77 34.39
C CYS A 709 -16.05 32.52 35.54
N ALA A 710 -15.75 33.81 35.32
CA ALA A 710 -15.22 34.69 36.35
C ALA A 710 -16.19 34.87 37.53
N ALA A 711 -17.50 34.97 37.26
CA ALA A 711 -18.52 35.08 38.30
C ALA A 711 -18.63 33.80 39.17
N GLN A 712 -18.29 32.64 38.61
CA GLN A 712 -18.23 31.36 39.32
C GLN A 712 -16.86 31.08 39.97
N GLY A 713 -15.91 32.02 39.89
CA GLY A 713 -14.55 31.86 40.39
C GLY A 713 -13.72 30.85 39.61
N GLY A 714 -14.13 30.50 38.39
CA GLY A 714 -13.40 29.58 37.51
C GLY A 714 -12.40 30.29 36.61
N VAL A 715 -11.46 29.52 36.07
CA VAL A 715 -10.46 29.99 35.08
C VAL A 715 -10.95 29.65 33.68
N TYR A 716 -11.24 30.69 32.91
CA TYR A 716 -11.71 30.59 31.53
C TYR A 716 -10.55 30.23 30.59
N GLN A 717 -10.70 29.17 29.81
CA GLN A 717 -9.65 28.62 28.95
C GLN A 717 -9.61 29.25 27.55
N GLY A 718 -10.50 30.22 27.28
CA GLY A 718 -10.60 30.92 26.00
C GLY A 718 -11.80 30.46 25.18
N ASP A 719 -12.20 31.28 24.23
CA ASP A 719 -13.36 31.04 23.38
C ASP A 719 -13.18 29.80 22.50
N GLY A 720 -14.22 28.96 22.38
CA GLY A 720 -14.22 27.74 21.58
C GLY A 720 -13.49 26.54 22.21
N THR A 721 -12.89 26.70 23.40
CA THR A 721 -12.30 25.57 24.14
C THR A 721 -13.40 24.66 24.70
N SER A 722 -13.20 23.34 24.65
CA SER A 722 -14.18 22.36 25.11
C SER A 722 -13.71 21.63 26.38
N CYS A 723 -14.67 21.13 27.14
CA CYS A 723 -14.41 20.24 28.28
C CYS A 723 -14.12 18.79 27.87
N SER A 724 -13.38 18.57 26.78
CA SER A 724 -12.86 17.27 26.33
C SER A 724 -11.38 17.42 25.94
N ALA A 725 -10.45 16.72 26.62
CA ALA A 725 -9.00 16.83 26.38
C ALA A 725 -8.52 15.78 25.36
N ASN A 726 -7.55 16.17 24.52
CA ASN A 726 -6.72 15.20 23.78
C ASN A 726 -5.82 14.45 24.77
N LEU A 727 -5.91 13.12 24.81
CA LEU A 727 -5.13 12.28 25.73
C LEU A 727 -3.70 12.00 25.25
N ILE A 728 -3.38 12.30 24.00
CA ILE A 728 -2.03 12.15 23.45
C ILE A 728 -1.19 13.35 23.88
N ALA A 729 -0.14 13.10 24.65
CA ALA A 729 0.86 14.13 24.96
C ALA A 729 1.64 14.47 23.69
N ASP A 730 1.79 15.76 23.41
CA ASP A 730 2.50 16.29 22.23
C ASP A 730 2.08 15.61 20.91
N GLY A 731 0.78 15.63 20.62
CA GLY A 731 0.23 15.04 19.39
C GLY A 731 0.78 15.63 18.09
N GLY A 732 1.25 16.88 18.12
CA GLY A 732 1.89 17.57 17.00
C GLY A 732 3.42 17.45 16.95
N PHE A 733 4.05 16.71 17.89
CA PHE A 733 5.50 16.52 17.95
C PHE A 733 6.34 17.79 18.18
N GLU A 734 5.73 18.87 18.69
CA GLU A 734 6.29 20.21 18.81
C GLU A 734 7.36 20.33 19.90
N ASP A 735 7.48 19.35 20.81
CA ASP A 735 8.57 19.31 21.80
C ASP A 735 9.94 18.97 21.16
N GLY A 736 9.95 18.65 19.86
CA GLY A 736 11.16 18.50 19.06
C GLY A 736 11.95 17.22 19.36
N VAL A 737 13.24 17.21 19.00
CA VAL A 737 14.11 16.02 19.08
C VAL A 737 15.27 16.24 20.07
N PRO A 738 15.51 15.32 21.03
CA PRO A 738 14.72 14.14 21.33
C PRO A 738 13.39 14.50 22.00
N ASN A 739 12.31 13.84 21.59
CA ASN A 739 10.98 14.15 22.09
C ASN A 739 10.74 13.53 23.49
N PRO A 740 10.32 14.31 24.51
CA PRO A 740 10.09 13.80 25.87
C PRO A 740 8.81 12.95 25.98
N SER A 741 7.85 13.14 25.09
CA SER A 741 6.52 12.52 25.10
C SER A 741 6.45 11.26 24.22
N TRP A 742 7.37 11.11 23.26
CA TRP A 742 7.41 9.99 22.31
C TRP A 742 8.70 9.17 22.39
N VAL A 743 8.55 7.85 22.51
CA VAL A 743 9.66 6.91 22.33
C VAL A 743 9.87 6.69 20.84
N GLU A 744 10.98 7.20 20.32
CA GLU A 744 11.29 7.28 18.89
C GLU A 744 12.51 6.42 18.51
N THR A 745 12.46 5.75 17.35
CA THR A 745 13.63 5.08 16.76
C THR A 745 13.59 5.17 15.23
N SER A 746 14.73 5.37 14.58
CA SER A 746 14.94 5.11 13.15
C SER A 746 16.25 4.36 12.96
N THR A 747 16.25 3.34 12.09
CA THR A 747 17.47 2.58 11.77
C THR A 747 18.54 3.42 11.07
N ASN A 748 18.16 4.51 10.40
CA ASN A 748 19.07 5.33 9.59
C ASN A 748 19.31 6.74 10.16
N PHE A 749 18.34 7.32 10.88
CA PHE A 749 18.37 8.72 11.30
C PHE A 749 18.30 8.94 12.81
N GLY A 750 18.15 7.88 13.60
CA GLY A 750 17.99 7.96 15.06
C GLY A 750 16.54 8.23 15.47
N THR A 751 15.86 9.17 14.82
CA THR A 751 14.43 9.47 15.00
C THR A 751 13.70 9.63 13.65
N PRO A 752 12.37 9.33 13.58
CA PRO A 752 11.48 9.80 12.52
C PRO A 752 10.97 11.24 12.69
N ILE A 753 11.12 11.89 13.85
CA ILE A 753 10.62 13.25 14.09
C ILE A 753 11.52 14.28 13.39
N CYS A 754 10.91 15.21 12.67
CA CYS A 754 11.58 16.12 11.75
C CYS A 754 11.04 17.54 11.86
N ASP A 755 11.90 18.52 11.57
CA ASP A 755 11.55 19.91 11.29
C ASP A 755 12.04 20.33 9.89
N PRO A 756 11.53 21.43 9.30
CA PRO A 756 11.91 21.85 7.95
C PRO A 756 13.39 22.17 7.78
N GLY A 757 14.07 22.59 8.87
CA GLY A 757 15.49 22.90 8.88
C GLY A 757 16.38 21.66 8.92
N ALA A 758 16.00 20.63 9.67
CA ALA A 758 16.77 19.38 9.77
C ALA A 758 16.55 18.44 8.57
N CYS A 759 15.30 18.26 8.13
CA CYS A 759 14.93 17.22 7.18
C CYS A 759 14.51 17.76 5.80
N GLY A 760 14.07 19.02 5.71
CA GLY A 760 13.39 19.54 4.52
C GLY A 760 11.99 18.94 4.35
N PHE A 761 11.40 19.06 3.16
CA PHE A 761 9.98 18.73 2.94
C PHE A 761 9.71 17.37 2.31
N GLY A 762 10.74 16.59 1.93
CA GLY A 762 10.55 15.23 1.40
C GLY A 762 9.60 15.09 0.19
N GLY A 763 9.27 16.17 -0.52
CA GLY A 763 8.27 16.16 -1.59
C GLY A 763 6.81 16.39 -1.17
N GLY A 764 6.55 16.56 0.14
CA GLY A 764 5.23 16.88 0.70
C GLY A 764 5.10 18.30 1.22
N THR A 765 4.08 18.53 2.06
CA THR A 765 3.77 19.86 2.60
C THR A 765 4.59 20.24 3.84
N GLY A 766 5.18 19.26 4.54
CA GLY A 766 5.91 19.48 5.81
C GLY A 766 4.99 19.25 7.01
N PRO A 767 5.17 19.97 8.13
CA PRO A 767 4.26 19.88 9.26
C PRO A 767 2.89 20.44 8.85
N ARG A 768 1.81 19.78 9.27
CA ARG A 768 0.43 20.23 9.04
C ARG A 768 0.14 21.46 9.89
N THR A 769 0.46 21.39 11.17
CA THR A 769 0.46 22.53 12.09
C THR A 769 1.79 22.60 12.82
N GLY A 770 2.14 23.77 13.36
CA GLY A 770 3.41 23.92 14.07
C GLY A 770 4.66 23.82 13.17
N ASN A 771 5.75 23.28 13.74
CA ASN A 771 7.08 23.21 13.13
C ASN A 771 7.65 21.79 13.05
N PHE A 772 7.07 20.80 13.72
CA PHE A 772 7.55 19.42 13.75
C PHE A 772 6.49 18.45 13.24
N TRP A 773 6.94 17.29 12.74
CA TRP A 773 6.06 16.18 12.38
C TRP A 773 6.85 14.88 12.37
N ALA A 774 6.16 13.73 12.37
CA ALA A 774 6.81 12.44 12.19
C ALA A 774 6.93 12.09 10.69
N TRP A 775 8.16 12.01 10.20
CA TRP A 775 8.50 11.58 8.84
C TRP A 775 9.18 10.21 8.86
N PHE A 776 8.46 9.20 8.36
CA PHE A 776 9.03 7.89 8.08
C PHE A 776 9.56 7.82 6.64
N GLY A 777 10.88 7.63 6.47
CA GLY A 777 11.52 7.37 5.18
C GLY A 777 12.52 8.41 4.70
N GLY A 778 12.42 8.76 3.42
CA GLY A 778 13.22 9.82 2.83
C GLY A 778 14.44 9.35 2.05
N ILE A 779 14.76 8.05 2.06
CA ILE A 779 15.89 7.49 1.32
C ILE A 779 15.54 6.20 0.56
N PRO A 780 16.24 5.90 -0.55
CA PRO A 780 16.05 4.65 -1.29
C PRO A 780 16.87 3.52 -0.64
N ALA A 781 16.60 3.24 0.63
CA ALA A 781 17.27 2.19 1.41
C ALA A 781 16.28 1.50 2.35
N PHE A 782 16.70 0.37 2.93
CA PHE A 782 15.91 -0.28 3.97
C PHE A 782 15.87 0.60 5.22
N GLU A 783 14.67 0.85 5.74
CA GLU A 783 14.48 1.64 6.95
C GLU A 783 13.34 1.06 7.80
N VAL A 784 13.56 1.02 9.12
CA VAL A 784 12.49 0.84 10.09
C VAL A 784 12.46 2.06 11.00
N GLY A 785 11.31 2.70 11.09
CA GLY A 785 11.08 3.83 11.97
C GLY A 785 9.87 3.60 12.87
N THR A 786 9.94 4.06 14.11
CA THR A 786 8.84 3.97 15.08
C THR A 786 8.72 5.25 15.93
N VAL A 787 7.49 5.65 16.25
CA VAL A 787 7.20 6.52 17.40
C VAL A 787 6.09 5.88 18.24
N SER A 788 6.24 5.87 19.56
CA SER A 788 5.24 5.27 20.47
C SER A 788 5.06 6.03 21.77
N GLN A 789 3.85 5.97 22.32
CA GLN A 789 3.48 6.57 23.59
C GLN A 789 2.57 5.59 24.35
N SER A 790 2.72 5.49 25.67
CA SER A 790 1.83 4.71 26.52
C SER A 790 0.98 5.64 27.37
N LEU A 791 -0.34 5.46 27.32
CA LEU A 791 -1.31 6.29 28.03
C LEU A 791 -2.52 5.47 28.48
N VAL A 792 -3.30 6.01 29.42
CA VAL A 792 -4.58 5.40 29.81
C VAL A 792 -5.65 5.82 28.82
N ILE A 793 -6.31 4.87 28.16
CA ILE A 793 -7.47 5.17 27.30
C ILE A 793 -8.74 4.96 28.14
N PRO A 794 -9.47 6.03 28.51
CA PRO A 794 -10.61 5.95 29.41
C PRO A 794 -11.79 5.21 28.78
N VAL A 795 -12.61 4.62 29.64
CA VAL A 795 -13.90 4.05 29.23
C VAL A 795 -14.76 5.14 28.59
N GLY A 796 -15.11 4.96 27.32
CA GLY A 796 -15.89 5.93 26.56
C GLY A 796 -15.10 6.87 25.63
N ALA A 797 -13.79 6.66 25.46
CA ALA A 797 -13.05 7.25 24.34
C ALA A 797 -13.59 6.70 23.00
N THR A 798 -13.75 7.58 21.99
CA THR A 798 -14.41 7.23 20.74
C THR A 798 -13.42 6.89 19.63
N THR A 799 -12.48 7.80 19.34
CA THR A 799 -11.59 7.72 18.18
C THR A 799 -10.15 8.07 18.54
N LEU A 800 -9.21 7.42 17.84
CA LEU A 800 -7.82 7.87 17.66
C LEU A 800 -7.76 8.51 16.28
N ASP A 801 -7.47 9.80 16.26
CA ASP A 801 -7.44 10.66 15.09
C ASP A 801 -6.00 11.11 14.81
N PHE A 802 -5.55 11.10 13.57
CA PHE A 802 -4.27 11.67 13.16
C PHE A 802 -4.30 12.08 11.69
N TYR A 803 -3.46 13.02 11.29
CA TYR A 803 -3.35 13.44 9.91
C TYR A 803 -2.19 12.72 9.23
N LEU A 804 -2.44 12.20 8.02
CA LEU A 804 -1.48 11.45 7.24
C LEU A 804 -1.31 12.07 5.85
N GLU A 805 -0.07 12.32 5.44
CA GLU A 805 0.30 12.65 4.06
C GLU A 805 1.28 11.58 3.52
N ILE A 806 1.10 11.14 2.28
CA ILE A 806 2.00 10.21 1.58
C ILE A 806 2.52 10.89 0.31
N PRO A 807 3.49 11.82 0.44
CA PRO A 807 3.82 12.72 -0.65
C PRO A 807 4.67 12.07 -1.75
N VAL A 808 5.39 11.00 -1.39
CA VAL A 808 6.23 10.23 -2.31
C VAL A 808 6.04 8.76 -2.03
N SER A 809 5.86 7.98 -3.09
CA SER A 809 5.75 6.53 -3.02
C SER A 809 6.69 5.87 -4.01
N SER A 810 7.38 4.82 -3.55
CA SER A 810 8.23 3.97 -4.40
C SER A 810 7.43 3.08 -5.36
N GLY A 811 6.13 2.90 -5.12
CA GLY A 811 5.25 2.04 -5.89
C GLY A 811 5.60 0.55 -5.83
N ASN A 812 6.44 0.13 -4.88
CA ASN A 812 6.93 -1.24 -4.78
C ASN A 812 5.93 -2.22 -4.13
N GLY A 813 4.84 -1.72 -3.56
CA GLY A 813 3.79 -2.51 -2.92
C GLY A 813 4.20 -3.21 -1.61
N VAL A 814 5.39 -2.92 -1.07
CA VAL A 814 5.92 -3.57 0.13
C VAL A 814 6.32 -2.59 1.23
N ASP A 815 6.51 -1.30 0.93
CA ASP A 815 6.67 -0.27 1.95
C ASP A 815 5.31 0.01 2.63
N PHE A 816 5.32 0.23 3.94
CA PHE A 816 4.09 0.50 4.69
C PHE A 816 4.31 1.45 5.87
N LEU A 817 3.21 2.06 6.31
CA LEU A 817 3.02 2.60 7.66
C LEU A 817 1.90 1.81 8.34
N ARG A 818 2.09 1.46 9.61
CA ARG A 818 1.12 0.75 10.46
C ARG A 818 0.96 1.47 11.78
N VAL A 819 -0.29 1.57 12.25
CA VAL A 819 -0.62 2.02 13.59
C VAL A 819 -1.10 0.82 14.40
N LYS A 820 -0.57 0.67 15.60
CA LYS A 820 -0.91 -0.38 16.54
C LYS A 820 -1.35 0.22 17.87
N ILE A 821 -2.30 -0.45 18.50
CA ILE A 821 -2.59 -0.28 19.92
C ILE A 821 -2.21 -1.59 20.61
N ASP A 822 -1.24 -1.50 21.52
CA ASP A 822 -0.50 -2.60 22.14
C ASP A 822 0.23 -3.47 21.10
N ALA A 823 -0.43 -4.52 20.61
CA ALA A 823 0.07 -5.42 19.58
C ALA A 823 -0.89 -5.56 18.39
N THR A 824 -2.06 -4.93 18.45
CA THR A 824 -3.12 -5.05 17.45
C THR A 824 -2.95 -3.95 16.42
N THR A 825 -2.78 -4.31 15.15
CA THR A 825 -2.79 -3.33 14.04
C THR A 825 -4.21 -2.80 13.85
N VAL A 826 -4.37 -1.50 14.07
CA VAL A 826 -5.64 -0.79 13.93
C VAL A 826 -5.73 0.02 12.63
N PHE A 827 -4.57 0.32 12.02
CA PHE A 827 -4.49 0.92 10.69
C PHE A 827 -3.22 0.45 9.97
N SER A 828 -3.30 0.34 8.64
CA SER A 828 -2.17 0.01 7.78
C SER A 828 -2.38 0.63 6.42
N VAL A 829 -1.35 1.28 5.89
CA VAL A 829 -1.33 1.85 4.54
C VAL A 829 -0.03 1.45 3.83
N GLY A 830 -0.15 1.15 2.53
CA GLY A 830 0.95 0.74 1.66
C GLY A 830 1.45 1.89 0.77
N THR A 831 1.73 1.59 -0.50
CA THR A 831 2.37 2.51 -1.46
C THR A 831 1.48 3.20 -2.52
N PRO A 832 0.15 3.39 -2.41
CA PRO A 832 -0.50 4.35 -3.29
C PRO A 832 -0.07 5.77 -2.88
N ALA A 833 0.47 6.56 -3.81
CA ALA A 833 0.73 7.98 -3.54
C ALA A 833 -0.61 8.70 -3.37
N GLY A 834 -0.78 9.46 -2.29
CA GLY A 834 -1.90 10.38 -2.13
C GLY A 834 -1.71 11.64 -2.99
N ALA A 835 -2.73 12.47 -3.09
CA ALA A 835 -2.54 13.87 -3.50
C ALA A 835 -1.68 14.59 -2.45
N ILE A 836 -0.95 15.65 -2.84
CA ILE A 836 -0.21 16.48 -1.88
C ILE A 836 -1.23 17.13 -0.92
N GLY A 837 -1.02 16.96 0.39
CA GLY A 837 -1.97 17.37 1.44
C GLY A 837 -2.25 16.26 2.46
N TYR A 838 -2.63 16.66 3.66
CA TYR A 838 -2.95 15.74 4.75
C TYR A 838 -4.41 15.29 4.72
N ASP A 839 -4.63 13.99 4.86
CA ASP A 839 -5.95 13.40 5.09
C ASP A 839 -6.12 13.04 6.58
N LEU A 840 -7.30 13.31 7.13
CA LEU A 840 -7.64 12.88 8.49
C LEU A 840 -7.93 11.36 8.50
N VAL A 841 -7.23 10.63 9.36
CA VAL A 841 -7.49 9.22 9.66
C VAL A 841 -8.10 9.11 11.04
N SER A 842 -9.34 8.61 11.10
CA SER A 842 -10.08 8.38 12.35
C SER A 842 -10.32 6.89 12.61
N ILE A 843 -9.80 6.39 13.72
CA ILE A 843 -9.86 4.96 14.09
C ILE A 843 -10.75 4.79 15.33
N PRO A 844 -11.84 4.01 15.25
CA PRO A 844 -12.66 3.69 16.42
C PRO A 844 -11.87 2.94 17.50
N LEU A 845 -11.89 3.45 18.74
CA LEU A 845 -11.14 2.88 19.85
C LEU A 845 -11.85 1.72 20.55
N GLY A 846 -13.18 1.66 20.50
CA GLY A 846 -14.03 0.54 20.94
C GLY A 846 -13.46 -0.39 22.02
N ALA A 847 -12.72 -1.43 21.60
CA ALA A 847 -12.16 -2.47 22.47
C ALA A 847 -10.99 -2.02 23.38
N PHE A 848 -10.35 -0.90 23.06
CA PHE A 848 -9.24 -0.29 23.80
C PHE A 848 -9.70 0.84 24.73
N ALA A 849 -10.97 1.26 24.65
CA ALA A 849 -11.54 2.24 25.58
C ALA A 849 -12.02 1.55 26.87
N ASP A 850 -11.09 0.93 27.60
CA ASP A 850 -11.39 0.08 28.77
C ASP A 850 -10.91 0.67 30.12
N GLY A 851 -10.28 1.86 30.09
CA GLY A 851 -9.69 2.51 31.26
C GLY A 851 -8.31 1.97 31.65
N GLY A 852 -7.75 1.06 30.87
CA GLY A 852 -6.41 0.50 31.02
C GLY A 852 -5.32 1.34 30.34
N VAL A 853 -4.07 1.01 30.65
CA VAL A 853 -2.90 1.56 29.96
C VAL A 853 -2.71 0.83 28.64
N HIS A 854 -2.66 1.59 27.54
CA HIS A 854 -2.39 1.09 26.20
C HIS A 854 -1.17 1.80 25.59
N THR A 855 -0.49 1.12 24.67
CA THR A 855 0.60 1.70 23.88
C THR A 855 0.13 2.01 22.47
N VAL A 856 0.10 3.28 22.08
CA VAL A 856 -0.10 3.71 20.68
C VAL A 856 1.26 3.71 19.99
N LEU A 857 1.39 2.98 18.89
CA LEU A 857 2.63 2.79 18.14
C LEU A 857 2.39 3.05 16.65
N PHE A 858 3.13 4.01 16.09
CA PHE A 858 3.30 4.17 14.65
C PHE A 858 4.60 3.47 14.25
N GLU A 859 4.54 2.54 13.30
CA GLU A 859 5.70 1.84 12.76
C GLU A 859 5.69 1.86 11.22
N SER A 860 6.86 2.08 10.63
CA SER A 860 7.04 1.97 9.17
C SER A 860 8.19 1.03 8.85
N THR A 861 8.07 0.32 7.73
CA THR A 861 9.20 -0.39 7.12
C THR A 861 9.26 -0.06 5.64
N GLN A 862 10.44 0.35 5.19
CA GLN A 862 10.75 0.65 3.80
C GLN A 862 11.85 -0.26 3.31
N THR A 863 11.78 -0.66 2.04
CA THR A 863 12.71 -1.62 1.43
C THR A 863 13.69 -0.98 0.45
N GLY A 864 13.41 0.25 0.00
CA GLY A 864 14.36 1.10 -0.73
C GLY A 864 14.59 0.77 -2.21
N SER A 865 13.76 -0.07 -2.87
CA SER A 865 13.93 -0.36 -4.30
C SER A 865 12.62 -0.68 -5.04
N PRO A 866 12.35 -0.07 -6.23
CA PRO A 866 13.05 1.06 -6.83
C PRO A 866 12.38 2.38 -6.39
N GLY A 867 12.87 3.05 -5.35
CA GLY A 867 12.39 4.39 -5.01
C GLY A 867 12.45 4.76 -3.53
N VAL A 868 11.93 5.94 -3.24
CA VAL A 868 11.73 6.51 -1.90
C VAL A 868 10.24 6.48 -1.60
N THR A 869 9.88 6.16 -0.36
CA THR A 869 8.52 6.34 0.15
C THR A 869 8.59 7.26 1.36
N ASN A 870 7.62 8.16 1.50
CA ASN A 870 7.54 9.07 2.63
C ASN A 870 6.15 8.95 3.24
N TYR A 871 6.07 8.76 4.56
CA TYR A 871 4.83 8.88 5.32
C TYR A 871 5.01 10.00 6.34
N PHE A 872 4.16 11.01 6.27
CA PHE A 872 4.12 12.12 7.22
C PHE A 872 2.92 11.95 8.13
N VAL A 873 3.15 11.98 9.44
CA VAL A 873 2.11 11.90 10.47
C VAL A 873 2.19 13.15 11.33
N ASP A 874 1.05 13.77 11.58
CA ASP A 874 0.94 14.96 12.42
C ASP A 874 -0.40 15.03 13.15
N ASP A 875 -0.49 15.88 14.18
CA ASP A 875 -1.70 16.20 14.96
C ASP A 875 -2.47 14.96 15.47
N VAL A 876 -1.76 14.07 16.17
CA VAL A 876 -2.32 12.85 16.76
C VAL A 876 -3.18 13.19 17.97
N SER A 877 -4.41 12.67 18.02
CA SER A 877 -5.32 12.90 19.13
C SER A 877 -6.21 11.72 19.48
N ILE A 878 -6.63 11.63 20.74
CA ILE A 878 -7.73 10.75 21.17
C ILE A 878 -8.89 11.60 21.67
N ASN A 879 -10.06 11.36 21.10
CA ASN A 879 -11.30 12.00 21.53
C ASN A 879 -11.90 11.26 22.73
N ALA A 880 -11.89 11.91 23.91
CA ALA A 880 -12.40 11.37 25.17
C ALA A 880 -13.39 12.32 25.86
N THR A 881 -14.45 11.74 26.44
CA THR A 881 -15.57 12.47 27.06
C THR A 881 -15.29 13.02 28.46
N THR A 882 -14.07 12.90 28.97
CA THR A 882 -13.69 13.36 30.32
C THR A 882 -12.43 14.21 30.27
N PHE A 883 -12.61 15.53 30.23
CA PHE A 883 -11.55 16.49 30.52
C PHE A 883 -11.29 16.48 32.02
N VAL A 884 -10.06 16.11 32.39
CA VAL A 884 -9.56 16.27 33.76
C VAL A 884 -9.06 17.72 33.84
N CYS A 885 -9.78 18.58 34.57
CA CYS A 885 -9.27 19.90 34.89
C CYS A 885 -7.88 19.73 35.54
N PRO A 886 -6.85 20.49 35.11
CA PRO A 886 -5.61 20.54 35.85
C PRO A 886 -5.94 20.85 37.32
N PRO A 887 -5.36 20.14 38.29
CA PRO A 887 -5.57 20.45 39.69
C PRO A 887 -5.24 21.94 39.91
N PRO A 888 -6.01 22.65 40.75
CA PRO A 888 -5.77 24.06 41.00
C PRO A 888 -4.31 24.26 41.41
N THR A 889 -3.63 25.17 40.72
CA THR A 889 -2.25 25.53 41.05
C THR A 889 -2.24 26.59 42.13
N GLY A 890 -1.18 26.60 42.92
CA GLY A 890 -0.94 27.56 43.99
C GLY A 890 0.56 27.73 44.21
N ALA A 891 0.92 28.81 44.88
CA ALA A 891 2.29 29.15 45.22
C ALA A 891 2.91 28.04 46.08
N CYS A 892 3.92 27.40 45.54
CA CYS A 892 4.74 26.40 46.19
C CYS A 892 6.09 27.02 46.53
N CYS A 893 6.38 27.16 47.83
CA CYS A 893 7.70 27.62 48.28
C CYS A 893 8.66 26.45 48.38
N LEU A 894 9.67 26.44 47.52
CA LEU A 894 10.73 25.44 47.52
C LEU A 894 11.81 25.79 48.55
N ALA A 895 12.59 24.79 48.96
CA ALA A 895 13.60 24.92 50.00
C ALA A 895 14.75 25.90 49.64
N ASP A 896 14.92 26.20 48.35
CA ASP A 896 15.90 27.16 47.84
C ASP A 896 15.40 28.62 47.85
N GLY A 897 14.21 28.86 48.42
CA GLY A 897 13.57 30.19 48.45
C GLY A 897 12.86 30.56 47.15
N SER A 898 12.87 29.70 46.13
CA SER A 898 12.10 29.94 44.92
C SER A 898 10.61 29.64 45.12
N CYS A 899 9.77 30.32 44.35
CA CYS A 899 8.34 30.09 44.33
C CYS A 899 7.91 29.65 42.94
N VAL A 900 7.17 28.55 42.86
CA VAL A 900 6.56 28.06 41.62
C VAL A 900 5.05 27.85 41.81
N GLU A 901 4.24 28.16 40.81
CA GLU A 901 2.79 27.93 40.85
C GLU A 901 2.49 26.54 40.27
N VAL A 902 2.32 25.55 41.14
CA VAL A 902 2.12 24.14 40.77
C VAL A 902 0.97 23.54 41.59
N SER A 903 0.58 22.29 41.34
CA SER A 903 -0.46 21.62 42.14
C SER A 903 0.04 21.25 43.55
N GLU A 904 -0.86 20.94 44.49
CA GLU A 904 -0.47 20.48 45.83
C GLU A 904 0.41 19.22 45.78
N ASP A 905 0.06 18.25 44.93
CA ASP A 905 0.81 17.00 44.76
C ASP A 905 2.19 17.25 44.11
N ASP A 906 2.27 18.13 43.12
CA ASP A 906 3.55 18.51 42.50
C ASP A 906 4.42 19.29 43.48
N CYS A 907 3.81 20.15 44.31
CA CYS A 907 4.52 20.88 45.35
C CYS A 907 5.12 19.94 46.40
N ALA A 908 4.36 18.94 46.84
CA ALA A 908 4.83 17.92 47.77
C ALA A 908 5.94 17.06 47.16
N THR A 909 5.84 16.73 45.86
CA THR A 909 6.87 15.97 45.14
C THR A 909 8.17 16.76 45.00
N GLN A 910 8.07 18.09 44.85
CA GLN A 910 9.22 19.00 44.82
C GLN A 910 9.76 19.34 46.22
N GLY A 911 9.20 18.76 47.29
CA GLY A 911 9.62 19.03 48.67
C GLY A 911 9.31 20.45 49.15
N GLY A 912 8.39 21.15 48.47
CA GLY A 912 7.99 22.51 48.79
C GLY A 912 6.79 22.59 49.75
N THR A 913 6.55 23.79 50.28
CA THR A 913 5.38 24.09 51.10
C THR A 913 4.31 24.76 50.24
N TYR A 914 3.15 24.11 50.12
CA TYR A 914 2.02 24.59 49.32
C TYR A 914 1.20 25.64 50.08
N ASN A 915 0.94 26.80 49.46
CA ASN A 915 0.23 27.92 50.09
C ASN A 915 -1.28 27.97 49.75
N GLY A 916 -1.81 26.88 49.20
CA GLY A 916 -3.23 26.72 48.88
C GLY A 916 -3.59 27.12 47.45
N ASP A 917 -4.73 26.62 46.97
CA ASP A 917 -5.24 26.85 45.63
C ASP A 917 -5.33 28.34 45.28
N LEU A 918 -4.89 28.68 44.06
CA LEU A 918 -4.90 30.04 43.49
C LEU A 918 -4.07 31.08 44.25
N SER A 919 -3.21 30.65 45.18
CA SER A 919 -2.18 31.54 45.73
C SER A 919 -1.14 31.85 44.67
N LEU A 920 -0.78 33.13 44.52
CA LEU A 920 0.19 33.57 43.52
C LEU A 920 1.58 33.70 44.14
N CYS A 921 2.61 33.33 43.40
CA CYS A 921 3.99 33.51 43.86
C CYS A 921 4.39 34.97 44.05
N ALA A 922 3.67 35.90 43.41
CA ALA A 922 3.84 37.34 43.64
C ALA A 922 3.36 37.79 45.04
N ASP A 923 2.44 37.05 45.65
CA ASP A 923 1.81 37.40 46.92
C ASP A 923 2.33 36.56 48.10
N VAL A 924 3.22 35.60 47.83
CA VAL A 924 3.85 34.72 48.83
C VAL A 924 5.36 34.99 48.87
N THR A 925 5.88 35.28 50.07
CA THR A 925 7.32 35.42 50.29
C THR A 925 7.89 34.08 50.74
N CYS A 926 8.65 33.42 49.88
CA CYS A 926 9.32 32.17 50.22
C CYS A 926 10.65 32.49 50.94
N ILE A 927 10.71 32.12 52.22
CA ILE A 927 11.86 32.40 53.09
C ILE A 927 12.87 31.27 52.95
N GLN A 928 14.13 31.61 52.73
CA GLN A 928 15.22 30.63 52.70
C GLN A 928 15.95 30.64 54.05
N CYS A 929 16.09 29.49 54.70
CA CYS A 929 16.83 29.37 55.96
C CYS A 929 18.12 28.57 55.78
N PHE A 930 19.18 29.04 56.43
CA PHE A 930 20.54 28.51 56.38
C PHE A 930 20.97 28.08 57.77
N THR A 931 21.79 27.03 57.82
CA THR A 931 22.51 26.60 59.02
C THR A 931 23.98 26.52 58.66
N LEU A 932 24.82 27.26 59.37
CA LEU A 932 26.25 27.02 59.40
C LEU A 932 26.50 25.98 60.49
N ASP A 933 26.74 24.75 60.05
CA ASP A 933 27.15 23.62 60.87
C ASP A 933 28.68 23.53 60.83
N PHE A 934 29.33 23.67 61.98
CA PHE A 934 30.80 23.64 62.05
C PHE A 934 31.34 22.21 61.92
N GLU A 935 30.50 21.17 62.06
CA GLU A 935 30.88 19.76 62.07
C GLU A 935 31.16 19.18 60.68
N THR A 936 30.64 19.80 59.60
CA THR A 936 30.64 19.20 58.25
C THR A 936 31.46 19.97 57.20
N ASP A 937 32.02 21.14 57.53
CA ASP A 937 32.58 22.10 56.56
C ASP A 937 34.07 22.46 56.75
N ASP A 938 34.90 21.53 57.25
CA ASP A 938 36.32 21.79 57.46
C ASP A 938 37.23 20.69 56.85
N THR A 939 38.29 21.14 56.19
CA THR A 939 39.26 20.31 55.45
C THR A 939 40.38 19.73 56.34
N GLY A 940 40.18 19.74 57.65
CA GLY A 940 41.15 19.42 58.70
C GLY A 940 42.14 20.56 58.99
N ALA A 941 41.77 21.83 58.75
CA ALA A 941 42.66 22.98 58.90
C ALA A 941 42.00 24.13 59.69
N ALA A 942 42.70 24.64 60.71
CA ALA A 942 42.25 25.77 61.51
C ALA A 942 41.86 26.98 60.64
N LEU A 943 40.68 27.58 60.89
CA LEU A 943 40.27 28.79 60.18
C LEU A 943 41.22 29.96 60.46
N LEU A 944 41.53 30.71 59.41
CA LEU A 944 42.30 31.94 59.51
C LEU A 944 41.37 33.13 59.79
N ASP A 945 41.85 34.16 60.50
CA ASP A 945 41.09 35.41 60.65
C ASP A 945 40.70 35.99 59.27
N ARG A 946 39.43 36.39 59.15
CA ARG A 946 38.76 36.88 57.92
C ARG A 946 38.54 35.82 56.85
N GLN A 947 38.53 34.54 57.22
CA GLN A 947 38.13 33.49 56.30
C GLN A 947 36.63 33.61 55.95
N ARG A 948 36.35 33.57 54.65
CA ARG A 948 35.00 33.47 54.11
C ARG A 948 34.62 32.00 54.08
N ILE A 949 33.46 31.68 54.67
CA ILE A 949 32.91 30.33 54.67
C ILE A 949 31.66 30.33 53.79
N ASP A 950 31.60 29.37 52.87
CA ASP A 950 30.46 29.13 51.98
C ASP A 950 29.66 27.92 52.45
N THR A 951 28.36 28.11 52.67
CA THR A 951 27.44 27.07 53.14
C THR A 951 27.01 26.11 52.02
N GLU A 952 27.92 25.66 51.13
CA GLU A 952 27.54 24.83 49.99
C GLU A 952 26.98 23.46 50.42
N PHE A 953 25.66 23.24 50.30
CA PHE A 953 25.12 21.93 49.88
C PHE A 953 23.76 22.05 49.18
N ASN A 954 23.64 21.38 48.02
CA ASN A 954 22.46 21.22 47.14
C ASN A 954 22.01 22.42 46.26
N GLY A 955 22.92 22.98 45.48
CA GLY A 955 22.56 23.62 44.19
C GLY A 955 21.85 24.98 44.28
N GLY A 956 21.75 25.58 45.46
CA GLY A 956 21.31 26.97 45.67
C GLY A 956 22.46 27.97 45.71
N ALA A 957 22.13 29.27 45.64
CA ALA A 957 23.10 30.36 45.59
C ALA A 957 24.03 30.41 46.82
N ASN A 958 25.34 30.59 46.58
CA ASN A 958 26.36 30.69 47.64
C ASN A 958 26.14 31.97 48.47
N TYR A 959 25.72 31.82 49.74
CA TYR A 959 25.63 32.94 50.68
C TYR A 959 26.84 32.95 51.61
N PRO A 960 27.78 33.89 51.44
CA PRO A 960 28.97 33.92 52.25
C PRO A 960 28.75 34.57 53.61
N VAL A 961 29.13 33.87 54.67
CA VAL A 961 29.40 34.48 55.98
C VAL A 961 30.91 34.63 56.14
N THR A 962 31.35 35.81 56.60
CA THR A 962 32.76 36.02 56.93
C THR A 962 32.92 35.92 58.44
N ILE A 963 33.77 35.00 58.89
CA ILE A 963 34.11 34.86 60.31
C ILE A 963 35.41 35.60 60.58
N THR A 964 35.40 36.46 61.59
CA THR A 964 36.60 37.13 62.10
C THR A 964 36.74 36.86 63.59
N GLY A 965 37.96 36.54 64.00
CA GLY A 965 38.29 36.23 65.39
C GLY A 965 39.36 37.18 65.89
N SER A 966 39.15 37.84 67.02
CA SER A 966 40.12 38.75 67.61
C SER A 966 40.21 38.59 69.13
N SER A 967 41.42 38.66 69.68
CA SER A 967 41.66 38.73 71.12
C SER A 967 41.27 40.10 71.68
N TYR A 968 40.66 40.14 72.87
CA TYR A 968 40.24 41.39 73.54
C TYR A 968 41.47 42.20 74.04
N PHE A 969 41.59 43.46 73.64
CA PHE A 969 42.69 44.36 74.04
C PHE A 969 42.30 45.28 75.20
N GLY A 970 42.31 44.77 76.43
CA GLY A 970 42.37 45.61 77.62
C GLY A 970 43.78 46.23 77.75
N ALA A 971 43.88 47.55 77.99
CA ALA A 971 45.14 48.30 78.03
C ALA A 971 46.19 47.83 79.09
N SER A 972 45.88 46.80 79.87
CA SER A 972 46.72 46.20 80.91
C SER A 972 47.42 44.90 80.53
N CYS A 973 47.08 44.27 79.40
CA CYS A 973 47.61 42.95 78.99
C CYS A 973 48.46 43.13 77.70
N GLY A 974 49.72 42.71 77.73
CA GLY A 974 50.74 43.08 76.74
C GLY A 974 50.43 42.63 75.30
N SER A 975 50.95 43.37 74.32
CA SER A 975 50.71 43.16 72.89
C SER A 975 51.10 41.76 72.36
N ILE A 976 50.12 40.90 72.06
CA ILE A 976 50.26 39.62 71.35
C ILE A 976 49.11 39.53 70.33
N GLY A 977 49.40 39.12 69.09
CA GLY A 977 48.42 38.98 68.01
C GLY A 977 48.06 37.51 67.80
N GLY A 978 46.85 37.13 68.16
CA GLY A 978 46.26 35.81 67.94
C GLY A 978 44.83 35.91 67.43
N THR A 979 44.38 34.87 66.73
CA THR A 979 43.04 34.72 66.13
C THR A 979 42.27 33.65 66.89
N ALA A 980 40.93 33.74 66.97
CA ALA A 980 40.10 32.63 67.48
C ALA A 980 40.39 31.35 66.65
N ALA A 981 40.36 30.17 67.27
CA ALA A 981 40.77 28.91 66.66
C ALA A 981 39.60 27.90 66.60
N ILE A 982 39.55 27.14 65.49
CA ILE A 982 38.69 25.96 65.32
C ILE A 982 39.52 24.70 65.55
N TYR A 983 38.95 23.76 66.30
CA TYR A 983 39.62 22.53 66.73
C TYR A 983 38.88 21.30 66.25
N ASP A 984 39.65 20.29 65.84
CA ASP A 984 39.21 18.93 65.49
C ASP A 984 39.30 18.02 66.73
N SER A 985 38.19 17.37 67.11
CA SER A 985 38.14 16.46 68.26
C SER A 985 38.55 15.00 67.96
N ASP A 986 38.87 14.64 66.71
CA ASP A 986 39.02 13.24 66.26
C ASP A 986 40.46 12.68 66.20
N LEU A 987 41.49 13.40 66.65
CA LEU A 987 42.88 12.91 66.61
C LEU A 987 43.50 12.60 68.00
N PRO A 988 43.79 11.32 68.34
CA PRO A 988 44.60 10.97 69.50
C PRO A 988 46.11 11.07 69.20
N PRO A 989 47.00 11.29 70.19
CA PRO A 989 46.74 11.34 71.63
C PRO A 989 47.08 12.72 72.23
N HIS A 990 46.36 13.18 73.25
CA HIS A 990 46.84 13.95 74.44
C HIS A 990 45.73 14.86 74.99
N GLY A 991 45.19 14.46 76.15
CA GLY A 991 44.35 15.24 77.07
C GLY A 991 43.14 15.94 76.46
N GLN A 992 42.08 15.15 76.24
CA GLN A 992 40.71 15.66 76.10
C GLN A 992 40.37 16.47 77.34
N ASP A 993 39.99 17.73 77.17
CA ASP A 993 39.03 18.28 78.11
C ASP A 993 37.69 17.55 77.84
N PRO A 994 37.15 16.77 78.79
CA PRO A 994 35.97 15.95 78.54
C PRO A 994 34.69 16.77 78.31
N ASP A 995 34.69 18.05 78.65
CA ASP A 995 33.58 19.01 78.54
C ASP A 995 33.30 19.46 77.09
N LEU A 996 34.31 19.51 76.23
CA LEU A 996 34.20 19.87 74.81
C LEU A 996 33.91 18.68 73.88
N ALA A 997 33.66 17.49 74.44
CA ALA A 997 33.44 16.24 73.70
C ALA A 997 31.94 15.92 73.44
N VAL A 998 31.15 16.92 73.08
CA VAL A 998 29.72 16.75 72.76
C VAL A 998 29.54 16.64 71.24
N ASN A 999 28.98 15.52 70.75
CA ASN A 999 28.67 15.24 69.34
C ASN A 999 29.83 15.16 68.30
N SER A 1000 31.09 15.02 68.70
CA SER A 1000 32.23 14.57 67.87
C SER A 1000 32.35 15.19 66.45
N GLY A 1001 32.88 16.42 66.43
CA GLY A 1001 33.57 17.04 65.30
C GLY A 1001 34.20 18.41 65.69
N HIS A 1002 34.14 19.42 64.82
CA HIS A 1002 34.84 20.71 64.93
C HIS A 1002 34.05 21.83 65.64
N ILE A 1003 34.62 22.45 66.67
CA ILE A 1003 34.02 23.59 67.42
C ILE A 1003 34.89 24.86 67.37
N LEU A 1004 34.28 26.05 67.53
CA LEU A 1004 34.99 27.33 67.61
C LEU A 1004 35.18 27.76 69.07
N ILE A 1005 36.44 27.85 69.51
CA ILE A 1005 36.81 28.15 70.91
C ILE A 1005 37.28 29.62 71.06
N LEU A 1006 36.89 30.27 72.17
CA LEU A 1006 37.20 31.66 72.49
C LEU A 1006 38.41 31.81 73.45
N GLN A 1007 39.66 31.85 72.94
CA GLN A 1007 40.89 31.87 73.75
C GLN A 1007 41.84 33.08 73.55
N VAL A 1008 42.59 33.43 74.61
CA VAL A 1008 43.74 34.37 74.61
C VAL A 1008 45.05 33.65 74.95
N ASP A 1009 46.02 33.57 74.02
CA ASP A 1009 47.32 32.91 74.27
C ASP A 1009 48.37 33.87 74.85
N GLU A 1010 48.81 33.63 76.09
CA GLU A 1010 49.89 34.38 76.73
C GLU A 1010 51.28 33.69 76.67
N ASN A 1011 51.43 32.48 76.08
CA ASN A 1011 52.69 31.72 76.20
C ASN A 1011 53.14 30.94 74.94
N LEU A 1012 53.68 31.66 73.95
CA LEU A 1012 54.23 31.18 72.67
C LEU A 1012 55.40 30.16 72.73
N SER A 1013 55.76 29.60 73.89
CA SER A 1013 56.95 28.72 74.03
C SER A 1013 56.66 27.24 74.30
N GLU A 1014 55.40 26.84 74.34
CA GLU A 1014 54.98 25.46 74.63
C GLU A 1014 53.96 24.94 73.61
N CYS A 1015 54.33 24.80 72.33
CA CYS A 1015 53.92 23.72 71.38
C CYS A 1015 54.23 24.04 69.88
N SER A 1016 54.21 23.01 69.02
CA SER A 1016 54.56 23.07 67.58
C SER A 1016 53.40 23.64 66.74
N PRO A 1017 53.63 24.29 65.58
CA PRO A 1017 52.57 24.92 64.80
C PRO A 1017 51.44 23.94 64.45
N GLY A 1018 50.23 24.24 64.91
CA GLY A 1018 49.00 23.47 64.63
C GLY A 1018 48.46 22.58 65.76
N PHE A 1019 49.06 22.55 66.96
CA PHE A 1019 48.56 21.74 68.08
C PHE A 1019 48.80 22.42 69.44
N PHE A 1020 47.81 22.43 70.34
CA PHE A 1020 47.97 22.73 71.77
C PHE A 1020 47.81 21.44 72.58
N CYS A 1021 48.70 21.18 73.55
CA CYS A 1021 48.59 20.02 74.45
C CYS A 1021 48.95 20.35 75.92
N THR A 1022 47.88 20.50 76.69
CA THR A 1022 47.65 20.13 78.11
C THR A 1022 48.42 20.79 79.26
N GLY A 1023 47.63 21.46 80.11
CA GLY A 1023 47.89 21.76 81.51
C GLY A 1023 47.02 22.92 81.99
N ASN A 1024 45.69 22.71 82.11
CA ASN A 1024 44.60 23.67 82.35
C ASN A 1024 44.68 24.96 81.49
N ASP A 1025 43.90 24.97 80.43
CA ASP A 1025 43.76 25.97 79.37
C ASP A 1025 43.05 27.27 79.80
N ASP A 1026 43.13 27.64 81.07
CA ASP A 1026 42.69 28.95 81.58
C ASP A 1026 43.81 29.98 81.33
N PRO A 1027 43.68 30.90 80.34
CA PRO A 1027 42.68 31.97 80.40
C PRO A 1027 41.79 32.15 79.14
N ASP A 1028 40.49 32.24 79.39
CA ASP A 1028 39.39 32.35 78.42
C ASP A 1028 39.06 33.81 78.07
N GLY A 1029 39.00 34.10 76.77
CA GLY A 1029 38.65 35.44 76.31
C GLY A 1029 38.80 35.59 74.81
N GLY A 1030 37.84 36.23 74.16
CA GLY A 1030 37.85 36.39 72.71
C GLY A 1030 36.58 37.02 72.15
N VAL A 1031 36.70 37.55 70.94
CA VAL A 1031 35.59 38.11 70.16
C VAL A 1031 35.53 37.39 68.82
N VAL A 1032 34.39 36.77 68.52
CA VAL A 1032 34.06 36.20 67.21
C VAL A 1032 32.98 37.07 66.58
N THR A 1033 33.18 37.46 65.33
CA THR A 1033 32.20 38.22 64.56
C THR A 1033 31.83 37.47 63.29
N PHE A 1034 30.54 37.19 63.14
CA PHE A 1034 29.88 36.74 61.92
C PHE A 1034 29.39 37.96 61.15
N SER A 1035 29.90 38.16 59.93
CA SER A 1035 29.46 39.23 59.04
C SER A 1035 28.74 38.66 57.82
N PHE A 1036 27.48 39.04 57.63
CA PHE A 1036 26.67 38.58 56.51
C PHE A 1036 26.81 39.51 55.30
N SER A 1037 26.80 38.95 54.08
CA SER A 1037 26.86 39.76 52.85
C SER A 1037 25.56 40.51 52.52
N GLY A 1038 24.46 40.19 53.21
CA GLY A 1038 23.15 40.82 53.09
C GLY A 1038 22.44 40.83 54.45
N ALA A 1039 21.32 41.55 54.55
CA ALA A 1039 20.51 41.55 55.77
C ALA A 1039 19.83 40.19 55.93
N VAL A 1040 19.87 39.63 57.14
CA VAL A 1040 19.31 38.32 57.48
C VAL A 1040 18.45 38.41 58.73
N THR A 1041 17.69 37.35 58.98
CA THR A 1041 16.93 37.09 60.20
C THR A 1041 17.61 35.95 60.98
N PRO A 1042 18.50 36.23 61.95
CA PRO A 1042 19.16 35.18 62.73
C PRO A 1042 18.15 34.35 63.51
N GLY A 1043 18.34 33.03 63.51
CA GLY A 1043 17.48 32.07 64.19
C GLY A 1043 18.01 31.69 65.57
N SER A 1044 19.23 31.15 65.63
CA SER A 1044 19.82 30.63 66.85
C SER A 1044 21.33 30.44 66.77
N ILE A 1045 21.99 30.30 67.93
CA ILE A 1045 23.36 29.82 68.04
C ILE A 1045 23.47 28.76 69.14
N ASP A 1046 24.20 27.68 68.87
CA ASP A 1046 24.51 26.68 69.89
C ASP A 1046 25.72 27.10 70.70
N LEU A 1047 25.56 27.13 72.03
CA LEU A 1047 26.61 27.43 73.00
C LEU A 1047 27.00 26.15 73.72
N ILE A 1048 28.29 25.92 73.85
CA ILE A 1048 28.87 24.76 74.52
C ILE A 1048 29.68 25.26 75.71
N ASP A 1049 29.50 24.57 76.83
CA ASP A 1049 30.32 24.67 78.02
C ASP A 1049 30.49 26.11 78.54
N VAL A 1050 29.43 26.90 78.56
CA VAL A 1050 29.44 28.25 79.16
C VAL A 1050 29.40 28.14 80.67
N ASP A 1051 30.55 27.91 81.28
CA ASP A 1051 30.74 27.80 82.72
C ASP A 1051 31.80 28.79 83.28
N GLY A 1052 31.96 28.85 84.61
CA GLY A 1052 33.12 29.52 85.20
C GLY A 1052 32.96 30.35 86.48
N GLY A 1053 34.06 31.02 86.85
CA GLY A 1053 34.25 31.84 88.06
C GLY A 1053 33.37 33.11 88.17
N ALA A 1054 33.13 33.56 89.40
CA ALA A 1054 31.93 34.30 89.83
C ALA A 1054 31.61 35.69 89.20
N GLU A 1055 32.37 36.24 88.23
CA GLU A 1055 32.11 37.60 87.69
C GLU A 1055 32.17 37.76 86.15
N GLU A 1056 32.33 36.71 85.34
CA GLU A 1056 32.43 36.84 83.87
C GLU A 1056 31.11 36.48 83.15
N VAL A 1057 30.73 37.23 82.10
CA VAL A 1057 29.52 36.96 81.29
C VAL A 1057 29.89 36.89 79.81
N MET A 1058 29.25 35.99 79.07
CA MET A 1058 29.33 35.97 77.61
C MET A 1058 28.26 36.93 77.05
N THR A 1059 28.65 37.79 76.13
CA THR A 1059 27.74 38.71 75.43
C THR A 1059 27.61 38.36 73.96
N ILE A 1060 26.38 38.31 73.45
CA ILE A 1060 26.09 38.08 72.04
C ILE A 1060 25.31 39.28 71.51
N THR A 1061 25.93 40.03 70.60
CA THR A 1061 25.39 41.27 70.05
C THR A 1061 25.03 41.09 68.59
N LEU A 1062 23.73 41.18 68.28
CA LEU A 1062 23.21 41.21 66.91
C LEU A 1062 23.09 42.68 66.51
N THR A 1063 23.63 43.05 65.35
CA THR A 1063 23.56 44.43 64.84
C THR A 1063 22.82 44.46 63.50
N ASP A 1064 21.80 45.30 63.40
CA ASP A 1064 21.05 45.50 62.16
C ASP A 1064 21.75 46.47 61.18
N ASN A 1065 21.22 46.56 59.97
CA ASN A 1065 21.76 47.42 58.91
C ASN A 1065 21.74 48.92 59.23
N LEU A 1066 21.02 49.36 60.26
CA LEU A 1066 20.98 50.73 60.77
C LEU A 1066 21.96 50.95 61.94
N GLY A 1067 22.56 49.88 62.46
CA GLY A 1067 23.49 49.89 63.58
C GLY A 1067 22.80 49.80 64.95
N ASP A 1068 21.49 49.56 64.99
CA ASP A 1068 20.78 49.25 66.24
C ASP A 1068 21.06 47.79 66.63
N GLN A 1069 20.99 47.49 67.94
CA GLN A 1069 21.55 46.25 68.49
C GLN A 1069 20.58 45.47 69.38
N LEU A 1070 20.68 44.15 69.37
CA LEU A 1070 20.11 43.26 70.38
C LEU A 1070 21.26 42.53 71.08
N VAL A 1071 21.40 42.78 72.38
CA VAL A 1071 22.49 42.24 73.20
C VAL A 1071 21.94 41.18 74.15
N TYR A 1072 22.36 39.93 73.99
CA TYR A 1072 22.18 38.88 74.98
C TYR A 1072 23.34 38.91 75.97
N THR A 1073 23.01 38.90 77.27
CA THR A 1073 23.97 38.63 78.34
C THR A 1073 23.70 37.23 78.86
N VAL A 1074 24.62 36.31 78.56
CA VAL A 1074 24.57 34.90 78.97
C VAL A 1074 25.39 34.76 80.26
N PRO A 1075 24.75 34.40 81.39
CA PRO A 1075 25.43 34.30 82.68
C PRO A 1075 26.33 33.06 82.77
N VAL A 1076 27.24 33.04 83.75
CA VAL A 1076 28.01 31.83 84.10
C VAL A 1076 27.11 30.63 84.37
N ASN A 1077 27.63 29.43 84.06
CA ASN A 1077 26.97 28.13 84.22
C ASN A 1077 25.67 27.98 83.41
N TRP A 1078 25.46 28.78 82.35
CA TRP A 1078 24.21 28.75 81.59
C TRP A 1078 23.96 27.38 80.97
N THR A 1079 24.98 26.75 80.39
CA THR A 1079 24.93 25.34 79.96
C THR A 1079 25.32 24.38 81.09
N GLY A 1080 26.16 24.84 82.03
CA GLY A 1080 26.84 24.01 83.02
C GLY A 1080 28.09 23.34 82.43
N ASP A 1081 28.97 22.87 83.32
CA ASP A 1081 30.20 22.11 83.02
C ASP A 1081 29.93 20.95 82.04
N GLY A 1082 30.46 21.05 80.83
CA GLY A 1082 30.29 20.11 79.70
C GLY A 1082 28.91 20.08 79.04
N GLY A 1083 28.06 21.08 79.29
CA GLY A 1083 26.70 21.17 78.73
C GLY A 1083 26.63 21.89 77.38
N GLN A 1084 25.65 21.56 76.54
CA GLN A 1084 25.32 22.28 75.30
C GLN A 1084 23.88 22.80 75.35
N ALA A 1085 23.65 24.01 74.83
CA ALA A 1085 22.30 24.56 74.67
C ALA A 1085 22.20 25.57 73.53
N THR A 1086 21.06 25.53 72.84
CA THR A 1086 20.72 26.51 71.80
C THR A 1086 20.17 27.78 72.43
N LEU A 1087 20.78 28.92 72.11
CA LEU A 1087 20.22 30.25 72.37
C LEU A 1087 19.43 30.72 71.14
N LEU A 1088 18.12 30.95 71.29
CA LEU A 1088 17.27 31.45 70.22
C LEU A 1088 17.40 32.98 70.12
N PHE A 1089 17.43 33.54 68.91
CA PHE A 1089 17.53 34.98 68.71
C PHE A 1089 16.17 35.69 68.67
N ASP A 1090 15.24 35.32 69.55
CA ASP A 1090 13.85 35.80 69.58
C ASP A 1090 13.60 37.07 70.42
N GLY A 1091 14.64 37.58 71.08
CA GLY A 1091 14.62 38.76 71.95
C GLY A 1091 14.10 38.49 73.36
N SER A 1092 13.84 37.22 73.70
CA SER A 1092 13.33 36.83 75.01
C SER A 1092 14.44 36.42 75.98
N ALA A 1093 14.12 36.43 77.28
CA ALA A 1093 15.02 35.90 78.30
C ALA A 1093 14.90 34.37 78.36
N GLN A 1094 16.02 33.66 78.29
CA GLN A 1094 16.05 32.20 78.11
C GLN A 1094 16.82 31.51 79.23
N ALA A 1095 16.16 30.58 79.92
CA ALA A 1095 16.77 29.76 80.96
C ALA A 1095 17.64 28.67 80.34
N GLY A 1096 18.92 28.63 80.71
CA GLY A 1096 19.85 27.60 80.28
C GLY A 1096 19.67 26.30 81.06
N PRO A 1097 20.17 25.16 80.53
CA PRO A 1097 20.03 23.85 81.15
C PRO A 1097 20.98 23.62 82.33
N GLY A 1098 21.91 24.53 82.62
CA GLY A 1098 22.88 24.38 83.69
C GLY A 1098 22.30 24.47 85.11
N PRO A 1099 23.10 24.12 86.14
CA PRO A 1099 22.65 24.09 87.52
C PRO A 1099 22.06 25.43 88.00
N GLY A 1100 20.82 25.40 88.49
CA GLY A 1100 20.12 26.61 88.96
C GLY A 1100 19.35 27.37 87.88
N ASN A 1101 19.31 26.85 86.65
CA ASN A 1101 18.63 27.43 85.47
C ASN A 1101 18.97 28.91 85.27
N PRO A 1102 20.25 29.27 85.04
CA PRO A 1102 20.64 30.67 84.83
C PRO A 1102 19.90 31.23 83.61
N VAL A 1103 19.53 32.50 83.65
CA VAL A 1103 18.71 33.11 82.58
C VAL A 1103 19.56 34.08 81.77
N ALA A 1104 19.78 33.77 80.49
CA ALA A 1104 20.31 34.71 79.53
C ALA A 1104 19.26 35.81 79.27
N THR A 1105 19.65 37.08 79.37
CA THR A 1105 18.73 38.21 79.19
C THR A 1105 19.07 38.98 77.93
N ALA A 1106 18.05 39.35 77.16
CA ALA A 1106 18.20 40.15 75.96
C ALA A 1106 17.82 41.62 76.23
N VAL A 1107 18.61 42.56 75.71
CA VAL A 1107 18.33 43.99 75.75
C VAL A 1107 18.48 44.59 74.36
N ALA A 1108 17.40 45.15 73.83
CA ALA A 1108 17.45 45.93 72.60
C ALA A 1108 17.97 47.35 72.87
N ILE A 1109 18.90 47.81 72.05
CA ILE A 1109 19.47 49.15 72.03
C ILE A 1109 19.05 49.80 70.71
N GLY A 1110 18.32 50.90 70.77
CA GLY A 1110 17.76 51.55 69.57
C GLY A 1110 16.45 50.89 69.12
N SER A 1111 16.17 50.94 67.82
CA SER A 1111 14.96 50.40 67.19
C SER A 1111 15.26 49.10 66.43
N TYR A 1112 16.01 48.20 67.06
CA TYR A 1112 16.52 46.96 66.48
C TYR A 1112 15.48 46.22 65.63
N ASP A 1113 15.85 45.91 64.39
CA ASP A 1113 15.07 45.11 63.45
C ASP A 1113 15.67 43.70 63.30
N ALA A 1114 14.97 42.72 63.86
CA ALA A 1114 15.38 41.32 63.85
C ALA A 1114 15.48 40.71 62.44
N ASN A 1115 14.85 41.31 61.41
CA ASN A 1115 14.87 40.80 60.04
C ASN A 1115 15.98 41.42 59.17
N ASN A 1116 16.73 42.40 59.70
CA ASN A 1116 17.71 43.16 58.95
C ASN A 1116 19.11 43.11 59.59
N VAL A 1117 19.45 42.00 60.25
CA VAL A 1117 20.74 41.81 60.92
C VAL A 1117 21.85 41.64 59.90
N VAL A 1118 22.97 42.35 60.09
CA VAL A 1118 24.14 42.29 59.20
C VAL A 1118 25.38 41.74 59.89
N SER A 1119 25.40 41.73 61.23
CA SER A 1119 26.46 41.07 61.99
C SER A 1119 25.99 40.50 63.32
N ILE A 1120 26.67 39.42 63.75
CA ILE A 1120 26.55 38.83 65.10
C ILE A 1120 27.94 38.81 65.70
N VAL A 1121 28.10 39.41 66.87
CA VAL A 1121 29.35 39.46 67.62
C VAL A 1121 29.17 38.68 68.91
N VAL A 1122 29.94 37.61 69.08
CA VAL A 1122 30.04 36.86 70.34
C VAL A 1122 31.32 37.29 71.04
N GLU A 1123 31.19 37.79 72.25
CA GLU A 1123 32.28 38.30 73.06
C GLU A 1123 32.26 37.65 74.44
N ARG A 1124 33.42 37.16 74.87
CA ARG A 1124 33.68 36.73 76.24
C ARG A 1124 34.86 37.56 76.77
N GLY A 1125 34.62 38.30 77.86
CA GLY A 1125 35.64 39.13 78.48
C GLY A 1125 36.52 38.34 79.45
N SER A 1126 37.82 38.60 79.45
CA SER A 1126 38.77 38.08 80.44
C SER A 1126 39.15 39.15 81.46
N ASP A 1127 39.07 38.86 82.77
CA ASP A 1127 39.80 39.62 83.78
C ASP A 1127 41.22 39.05 83.90
N CYS A 1128 42.20 39.68 83.25
CA CYS A 1128 43.62 39.26 83.32
C CYS A 1128 44.20 39.21 84.77
N ALA A 1129 43.43 39.57 85.81
CA ALA A 1129 43.82 39.48 87.22
C ALA A 1129 43.38 38.17 87.92
N ASN A 1130 42.51 37.35 87.34
CA ASN A 1130 41.94 36.18 88.02
C ASN A 1130 41.76 35.01 87.04
N ILE A 1131 42.76 34.14 86.97
CA ILE A 1131 42.90 33.02 86.01
C ILE A 1131 42.07 31.78 86.39
N ASP A 1132 41.08 31.92 87.28
CA ASP A 1132 40.28 30.78 87.77
C ASP A 1132 39.00 30.63 86.91
N GLY A 1133 39.19 30.01 85.74
CA GLY A 1133 38.35 29.01 85.07
C GLY A 1133 36.97 29.41 84.60
N GLY A 1134 36.81 29.74 83.32
CA GLY A 1134 35.49 29.73 82.70
C GLY A 1134 35.55 29.53 81.21
N SER A 1135 35.12 28.37 80.73
CA SER A 1135 35.18 27.96 79.32
C SER A 1135 33.92 28.32 78.53
N GLY A 1136 34.02 28.30 77.19
CA GLY A 1136 32.84 28.34 76.31
C GLY A 1136 33.17 28.36 74.82
N ALA A 1137 32.40 27.59 74.05
CA ALA A 1137 32.57 27.40 72.61
C ALA A 1137 31.26 27.61 71.84
N LEU A 1138 31.39 27.77 70.52
CA LEU A 1138 30.28 27.97 69.59
C LEU A 1138 30.18 26.81 68.60
N ASP A 1139 28.94 26.42 68.32
CA ASP A 1139 28.57 25.46 67.29
C ASP A 1139 27.43 26.08 66.43
N ASN A 1140 26.53 25.29 65.85
CA ASN A 1140 25.52 25.65 64.86
C ASN A 1140 24.96 27.08 64.96
N LEU A 1141 25.14 27.85 63.89
CA LEU A 1141 24.52 29.17 63.70
C LEU A 1141 23.44 29.08 62.62
N THR A 1142 22.19 29.43 62.94
CA THR A 1142 21.06 29.44 61.99
C THR A 1142 20.60 30.87 61.67
N TRP A 1143 20.17 31.12 60.43
CA TRP A 1143 19.52 32.37 60.01
C TRP A 1143 18.65 32.16 58.77
N CYS A 1144 17.71 33.06 58.51
CA CYS A 1144 16.89 33.06 57.31
C CYS A 1144 17.03 34.36 56.51
N GLN A 1145 16.71 34.34 55.22
CA GLN A 1145 16.71 35.50 54.33
C GLN A 1145 15.44 35.56 53.50
#